data_AF-A0A7Z9C0Q0-F1
#
_entry.id   AF-A0A7Z9C0Q0-F1
#
_cell.length_a   1.000
_cell.length_b   1.000
_cell.length_c   1.000
_cell.angle_alpha   90.00
_cell.angle_beta   90.00
_cell.angle_gamma   90.00
#
_symmetry.space_group_name_H-M   'P 1'
#
loop_
_entity.id
_entity.type
_entity.pdbx_description
1 polymer ?
#
loop_
_entity_poly.entity_id
_entity_poly.type
_entity_poly.pdbx_seq_one_letter_code
_entity_poly.pdbx_strand_id
1 'polypeptide(L)'
;MIKQHLKKSILLVLTTIVLIGLITFCFRAQATTDSALPGKGVIVRLGTSDWIEDRFQTEIINMGLERLGYKTAPLVGVAYPALYTAVANGDLDIAPVFGEPGHNEFYKNAGGAKKLEKVGLLFPLMQGYQIDKKTADKYGITNLQQFQDPKIAQLFDSDGDGKADLVGCDPGWSCELEMEHHFDAYKLRDTVEINQGNYTALIADALTRYKQGEPFFSYVYSPFWLGQVLKVGQDVIWLEVPFTASNIKNLTAKDTSVNGKNLGMVQGKYRVIANQKFLAKNPSAKHFLELVKIPYKDMIRESYRIKNGEDKPQDIRRHAEEWVKQNQDLFEGWLAQINQTSNQLGKQPSSVENNINSQRLKRLNILLNPFELYTIPLDKWITATINFLVDHFRPFFQSLRIPISWVLTEIRGLLLTIPPLISLLLISLMTWKIAGQGVGIYSLLALTLIGFVGLWEAAMVSLALVITAVIFCIIIGIPLGVACARSDRFEQVFRPLLDAMQTLPTFVYLVPVVMLFGIGEVPGVIATIIYALPPLIRFTNLGIRQVSTEVVEAAYAFGSTPRQILWEVQIPLAIPTILAGVNQTVLFALGMSVIASMIAVPGLGLTVLQGVGRLDVGMAAVGGLGIVLLAILLDRITQAIGKANS
;
A
#
# COMPACT_ATOMS: atom_id res chain seq x y z
N MET A 1 53.47 -4.47 46.57
CA MET A 1 52.11 -4.24 46.00
C MET A 1 52.08 -4.00 44.48
N ILE A 2 53.17 -4.19 43.72
CA ILE A 2 53.20 -3.97 42.25
C ILE A 2 53.22 -5.30 41.44
N LYS A 3 53.64 -6.42 42.04
CA LYS A 3 53.69 -7.74 41.37
C LYS A 3 52.32 -8.40 41.15
N GLN A 4 51.27 -7.98 41.85
CA GLN A 4 49.94 -8.61 41.77
C GLN A 4 49.04 -7.97 40.71
N HIS A 5 49.25 -6.68 40.40
CA HIS A 5 48.57 -6.00 39.28
C HIS A 5 49.17 -6.38 37.92
N LEU A 6 50.48 -6.64 37.85
CA LEU A 6 51.14 -7.05 36.59
C LEU A 6 50.67 -8.44 36.11
N LYS A 7 50.42 -9.38 37.04
CA LYS A 7 49.90 -10.72 36.71
C LYS A 7 48.46 -10.71 36.20
N LYS A 8 47.60 -9.81 36.68
CA LYS A 8 46.20 -9.70 36.21
C LYS A 8 46.11 -9.04 34.83
N SER A 9 46.95 -8.05 34.52
CA SER A 9 46.97 -7.43 33.19
C SER A 9 47.60 -8.32 32.12
N ILE A 10 48.63 -9.12 32.46
CA ILE A 10 49.23 -10.09 31.53
C ILE A 10 48.28 -11.26 31.25
N LEU A 11 47.51 -11.73 32.26
CA LEU A 11 46.50 -12.76 32.06
C LEU A 11 45.34 -12.26 31.19
N LEU A 12 44.91 -11.00 31.35
CA LEU A 12 43.85 -10.39 30.54
C LEU A 12 44.28 -10.23 29.07
N VAL A 13 45.52 -9.78 28.82
CA VAL A 13 46.06 -9.61 27.45
C VAL A 13 46.32 -10.96 26.76
N LEU A 14 46.74 -12.00 27.49
CA LEU A 14 46.87 -13.35 26.93
C LEU A 14 45.52 -14.02 26.64
N THR A 15 44.46 -13.78 27.43
CA THR A 15 43.11 -14.25 27.08
C THR A 15 42.53 -13.54 25.86
N THR A 16 42.85 -12.26 25.62
CA THR A 16 42.38 -11.53 24.43
C THR A 16 43.13 -11.94 23.15
N ILE A 17 44.42 -12.32 23.24
CA ILE A 17 45.20 -12.78 22.08
C ILE A 17 44.87 -14.24 21.70
N VAL A 18 44.50 -15.10 22.67
CA VAL A 18 44.03 -16.47 22.38
C VAL A 18 42.60 -16.48 21.82
N LEU A 19 41.75 -15.50 22.17
CA LEU A 19 40.40 -15.37 21.60
C LEU A 19 40.39 -14.77 20.19
N ILE A 20 41.42 -14.00 19.81
CA ILE A 20 41.61 -13.47 18.45
C ILE A 20 42.37 -14.48 17.55
N GLY A 21 43.18 -15.37 18.13
CA GLY A 21 43.90 -16.43 17.41
C GLY A 21 43.09 -17.70 17.10
N LEU A 22 41.92 -17.89 17.72
CA LEU A 22 41.03 -19.05 17.48
C LEU A 22 39.89 -18.76 16.47
N ILE A 23 39.83 -17.56 15.90
CA ILE A 23 38.89 -17.21 14.82
C ILE A 23 39.55 -17.31 13.42
N THR A 24 40.87 -17.51 13.34
CA THR A 24 41.62 -17.51 12.07
C THR A 24 42.19 -18.86 11.62
N PHE A 25 41.70 -19.98 12.17
CA PHE A 25 42.13 -21.32 11.72
C PHE A 25 41.01 -22.37 11.69
N CYS A 26 39.91 -22.04 11.01
CA CYS A 26 39.00 -23.04 10.42
C CYS A 26 38.34 -22.46 9.17
N PHE A 27 39.15 -22.04 8.20
CA PHE A 27 38.75 -21.92 6.79
C PHE A 27 39.93 -22.33 5.92
N ARG A 28 40.26 -23.62 5.94
CA ARG A 28 40.71 -24.29 4.70
C ARG A 28 39.47 -24.93 4.12
N ALA A 29 38.66 -24.11 3.45
CA ALA A 29 37.73 -24.64 2.48
C ALA A 29 38.57 -25.34 1.42
N GLN A 30 38.32 -26.65 1.23
CA GLN A 30 38.63 -27.29 -0.03
C GLN A 30 38.09 -26.39 -1.13
N ALA A 31 38.98 -25.89 -1.98
CA ALA A 31 38.59 -25.30 -3.25
C ALA A 31 38.09 -26.45 -4.13
N THR A 32 36.87 -26.90 -3.89
CA THR A 32 36.06 -27.48 -4.95
C THR A 32 35.62 -26.31 -5.81
N THR A 33 35.88 -26.41 -7.10
CA THR A 33 35.38 -25.49 -8.13
C THR A 33 33.85 -25.60 -8.20
N ASP A 34 33.14 -25.00 -7.23
CA ASP A 34 31.73 -24.70 -7.36
C ASP A 34 31.62 -23.45 -8.24
N SER A 35 30.99 -23.61 -9.40
CA SER A 35 30.56 -22.51 -10.24
C SER A 35 29.85 -21.47 -9.37
N ALA A 36 30.44 -20.28 -9.23
CA ALA A 36 29.85 -19.23 -8.40
C ALA A 36 28.45 -18.91 -8.90
N LEU A 37 27.43 -19.19 -8.08
CA LEU A 37 26.04 -18.89 -8.41
C LEU A 37 25.89 -17.40 -8.79
N PRO A 38 25.13 -17.08 -9.85
CA PRO A 38 25.14 -15.75 -10.46
C PRO A 38 24.67 -14.62 -9.53
N GLY A 39 23.88 -14.93 -8.50
CA GLY A 39 23.36 -13.94 -7.54
C GLY A 39 24.22 -13.73 -6.29
N LYS A 40 25.34 -14.44 -6.14
CA LYS A 40 26.12 -14.44 -4.88
C LYS A 40 26.59 -13.04 -4.50
N GLY A 41 26.13 -12.56 -3.34
CA GLY A 41 26.48 -11.25 -2.79
C GLY A 41 25.56 -10.10 -3.21
N VAL A 42 24.52 -10.36 -4.01
CA VAL A 42 23.52 -9.38 -4.41
C VAL A 42 22.27 -9.53 -3.55
N ILE A 43 21.80 -8.41 -2.98
CA ILE A 43 20.51 -8.35 -2.27
C ILE A 43 19.43 -7.91 -3.26
N VAL A 44 18.33 -8.66 -3.33
CA VAL A 44 17.17 -8.34 -4.17
C VAL A 44 15.98 -8.00 -3.28
N ARG A 45 15.32 -6.89 -3.58
CA ARG A 45 14.15 -6.39 -2.86
C ARG A 45 12.93 -6.57 -3.74
N LEU A 46 12.10 -7.55 -3.40
CA LEU A 46 10.87 -7.83 -4.13
C LEU A 46 9.70 -7.08 -3.50
N GLY A 47 8.83 -6.54 -4.36
CA GLY A 47 7.57 -5.95 -3.97
C GLY A 47 6.38 -6.77 -4.45
N THR A 48 5.30 -6.73 -3.68
CA THR A 48 3.99 -7.25 -4.05
C THR A 48 2.94 -6.15 -3.81
N SER A 49 1.74 -6.32 -4.35
CA SER A 49 0.66 -5.38 -4.10
C SER A 49 0.06 -5.60 -2.70
N ASP A 50 -0.89 -4.76 -2.31
CA ASP A 50 -1.75 -4.97 -1.14
C ASP A 50 -2.82 -6.06 -1.35
N TRP A 51 -2.95 -6.57 -2.58
CA TRP A 51 -3.76 -7.74 -2.90
C TRP A 51 -3.01 -9.03 -2.56
N ILE A 52 -3.61 -9.86 -1.72
CA ILE A 52 -2.96 -11.08 -1.22
C ILE A 52 -2.71 -12.10 -2.33
N GLU A 53 -3.57 -12.10 -3.36
CA GLU A 53 -3.48 -12.95 -4.53
C GLU A 53 -2.19 -12.72 -5.32
N ASP A 54 -1.63 -11.52 -5.26
CA ASP A 54 -0.38 -11.19 -5.95
C ASP A 54 0.87 -11.73 -5.25
N ARG A 55 0.72 -12.17 -4.00
CA ARG A 55 1.86 -12.62 -3.20
C ARG A 55 2.35 -13.99 -3.64
N PHE A 56 1.48 -14.86 -4.15
CA PHE A 56 1.83 -16.23 -4.52
C PHE A 56 2.89 -16.28 -5.63
N GLN A 57 2.66 -15.58 -6.75
CA GLN A 57 3.67 -15.49 -7.80
C GLN A 57 4.94 -14.78 -7.33
N THR A 58 4.81 -13.85 -6.38
CA THR A 58 5.96 -13.14 -5.79
C THR A 58 6.86 -14.08 -5.01
N GLU A 59 6.29 -14.93 -4.16
CA GLU A 59 7.04 -15.90 -3.36
C GLU A 59 7.70 -16.99 -4.24
N ILE A 60 7.05 -17.42 -5.33
CA ILE A 60 7.65 -18.35 -6.29
C ILE A 60 8.92 -17.75 -6.92
N ILE A 61 8.84 -16.50 -7.39
CA ILE A 61 10.00 -15.79 -7.95
C ILE A 61 11.07 -15.57 -6.88
N ASN A 62 10.66 -15.23 -5.66
CA ASN A 62 11.55 -15.04 -4.51
C ASN A 62 12.42 -16.29 -4.27
N MET A 63 11.79 -17.47 -4.20
CA MET A 63 12.50 -18.75 -4.05
C MET A 63 13.41 -19.06 -5.23
N GLY A 64 13.01 -18.73 -6.46
CA GLY A 64 13.88 -18.95 -7.63
C GLY A 64 15.13 -18.09 -7.59
N LEU A 65 15.01 -16.83 -7.18
CA LEU A 65 16.16 -15.95 -6.98
C LEU A 65 17.07 -16.44 -5.84
N GLU A 66 16.51 -16.94 -4.73
CA GLU A 66 17.28 -17.57 -3.64
C GLU A 66 18.09 -18.76 -4.17
N ARG A 67 17.51 -19.60 -5.04
CA ARG A 67 18.21 -20.74 -5.68
C ARG A 67 19.33 -20.31 -6.62
N LEU A 68 19.21 -19.14 -7.26
CA LEU A 68 20.27 -18.54 -8.07
C LEU A 68 21.36 -17.85 -7.24
N GLY A 69 21.29 -17.92 -5.91
CA GLY A 69 22.29 -17.40 -4.99
C GLY A 69 22.08 -15.94 -4.56
N TYR A 70 20.95 -15.32 -4.93
CA TYR A 70 20.58 -14.00 -4.45
C TYR A 70 20.15 -14.05 -2.98
N LYS A 71 20.44 -12.99 -2.23
CA LYS A 71 19.85 -12.79 -0.90
C LYS A 71 18.59 -11.96 -1.04
N THR A 72 17.46 -12.45 -0.59
CA THR A 72 16.18 -11.75 -0.72
C THR A 72 15.88 -10.96 0.55
N ALA A 73 15.43 -9.72 0.38
CA ALA A 73 14.90 -8.91 1.48
C ALA A 73 13.45 -9.34 1.79
N PRO A 74 12.93 -9.07 3.01
CA PRO A 74 11.52 -9.31 3.31
C PRO A 74 10.60 -8.64 2.28
N LEU A 75 9.55 -9.36 1.85
CA LEU A 75 8.59 -8.83 0.88
C LEU A 75 7.88 -7.60 1.42
N VAL A 76 7.79 -6.57 0.57
CA VAL A 76 7.06 -5.34 0.85
C VAL A 76 5.77 -5.31 0.05
N GLY A 77 4.63 -5.29 0.74
CA GLY A 77 3.30 -5.13 0.14
C GLY A 77 2.85 -3.67 0.18
N VAL A 78 2.57 -3.06 -0.96
CA VAL A 78 2.08 -1.67 -1.07
C VAL A 78 1.12 -1.51 -2.24
N ALA A 79 0.26 -0.49 -2.21
CA ALA A 79 -0.65 -0.20 -3.32
C ALA A 79 0.08 -0.02 -4.67
N TYR A 80 -0.57 -0.43 -5.76
CA TYR A 80 0.03 -0.46 -7.11
C TYR A 80 0.80 0.83 -7.50
N PRO A 81 0.26 2.06 -7.37
CA PRO A 81 0.99 3.26 -7.79
C PRO A 81 2.32 3.47 -7.04
N ALA A 82 2.33 3.22 -5.73
CA ALA A 82 3.53 3.31 -4.91
C ALA A 82 4.54 2.21 -5.26
N LEU A 83 4.04 1.00 -5.55
CA LEU A 83 4.85 -0.14 -5.98
C LEU A 83 5.64 0.17 -7.27
N TYR A 84 4.96 0.64 -8.33
CA TYR A 84 5.63 0.99 -9.59
C TYR A 84 6.68 2.08 -9.41
N THR A 85 6.38 3.08 -8.58
CA THR A 85 7.31 4.18 -8.27
C THR A 85 8.53 3.69 -7.51
N ALA A 86 8.33 2.82 -6.51
CA ALA A 86 9.41 2.23 -5.73
C ALA A 86 10.34 1.35 -6.59
N VAL A 87 9.78 0.55 -7.50
CA VAL A 87 10.57 -0.22 -8.48
C VAL A 87 11.31 0.72 -9.43
N ALA A 88 10.66 1.76 -9.95
CA ALA A 88 11.28 2.70 -10.89
C ALA A 88 12.46 3.46 -10.27
N ASN A 89 12.37 3.79 -8.98
CA ASN A 89 13.42 4.49 -8.24
C ASN A 89 14.50 3.57 -7.66
N GLY A 90 14.31 2.25 -7.75
CA GLY A 90 15.25 1.26 -7.23
C GLY A 90 15.22 1.14 -5.71
N ASP A 91 14.12 1.53 -5.07
CA ASP A 91 13.85 1.19 -3.66
C ASP A 91 13.42 -0.28 -3.56
N LEU A 92 12.72 -0.77 -4.59
CA LEU A 92 12.47 -2.17 -4.90
C LEU A 92 13.10 -2.52 -6.25
N ASP A 93 13.42 -3.79 -6.47
CA ASP A 93 14.10 -4.27 -7.66
C ASP A 93 13.14 -4.93 -8.65
N ILE A 94 12.18 -5.72 -8.14
CA ILE A 94 11.26 -6.56 -8.92
C ILE A 94 9.86 -6.54 -8.29
N ALA A 95 8.81 -6.48 -9.09
CA ALA A 95 7.42 -6.69 -8.67
C ALA A 95 6.63 -7.51 -9.72
N PRO A 96 6.16 -8.73 -9.40
CA PRO A 96 5.52 -9.63 -10.37
C PRO A 96 4.00 -9.48 -10.41
N VAL A 97 3.53 -8.25 -10.63
CA VAL A 97 2.11 -7.89 -10.47
C VAL A 97 1.55 -7.06 -11.65
N PHE A 98 2.28 -6.99 -12.76
CA PHE A 98 1.89 -6.11 -13.86
C PHE A 98 0.82 -6.74 -14.75
N GLY A 99 -0.44 -6.38 -14.52
CA GLY A 99 -1.59 -6.74 -15.35
C GLY A 99 -1.80 -5.76 -16.52
N GLU A 100 -1.49 -6.20 -17.74
CA GLU A 100 -1.83 -5.48 -18.97
C GLU A 100 -3.29 -5.76 -19.37
N PRO A 101 -4.06 -4.76 -19.85
CA PRO A 101 -3.73 -3.34 -19.99
C PRO A 101 -3.97 -2.49 -18.72
N GLY A 102 -4.64 -3.03 -17.69
CA GLY A 102 -5.14 -2.27 -16.54
C GLY A 102 -4.08 -1.43 -15.80
N HIS A 103 -2.82 -1.87 -15.77
CA HIS A 103 -1.74 -1.18 -15.05
C HIS A 103 -0.87 -0.28 -15.95
N ASN A 104 -1.22 -0.12 -17.24
CA ASN A 104 -0.42 0.66 -18.19
C ASN A 104 -0.22 2.12 -17.76
N GLU A 105 -1.23 2.72 -17.14
CA GLU A 105 -1.14 4.10 -16.66
C GLU A 105 -0.16 4.23 -15.49
N PHE A 106 -0.21 3.32 -14.51
CA PHE A 106 0.76 3.28 -13.41
C PHE A 106 2.19 3.09 -13.92
N TYR A 107 2.40 2.20 -14.89
CA TYR A 107 3.70 2.00 -15.55
C TYR A 107 4.21 3.29 -16.20
N LYS A 108 3.34 3.98 -16.94
CA LYS A 108 3.69 5.25 -17.61
C LYS A 108 4.04 6.33 -16.59
N ASN A 109 3.24 6.47 -15.53
CA ASN A 109 3.40 7.49 -14.49
C ASN A 109 4.68 7.28 -13.67
N ALA A 110 5.10 6.02 -13.47
CA ALA A 110 6.37 5.69 -12.82
C ALA A 110 7.63 5.90 -13.70
N GLY A 111 7.47 6.38 -14.94
CA GLY A 111 8.57 6.67 -15.87
C GLY A 111 8.68 5.69 -17.05
N GLY A 112 7.80 4.70 -17.13
CA GLY A 112 7.67 3.76 -18.24
C GLY A 112 9.00 3.11 -18.63
N ALA A 113 9.20 2.93 -19.94
CA ALA A 113 10.37 2.23 -20.50
C ALA A 113 11.73 2.88 -20.19
N LYS A 114 11.75 4.11 -19.66
CA LYS A 114 12.98 4.80 -19.26
C LYS A 114 13.52 4.33 -17.92
N LYS A 115 12.68 3.76 -17.06
CA LYS A 115 13.04 3.33 -15.70
C LYS A 115 12.67 1.87 -15.43
N LEU A 116 11.64 1.38 -16.08
CA LEU A 116 11.03 0.08 -15.84
C LEU A 116 11.10 -0.79 -17.09
N GLU A 117 11.25 -2.08 -16.88
CA GLU A 117 11.16 -3.09 -17.93
C GLU A 117 10.06 -4.10 -17.59
N LYS A 118 9.27 -4.47 -18.61
CA LYS A 118 8.23 -5.50 -18.55
C LYS A 118 8.86 -6.83 -18.96
N VAL A 119 8.98 -7.75 -18.02
CA VAL A 119 9.74 -9.00 -18.19
C VAL A 119 8.81 -10.21 -18.08
N GLY A 120 9.01 -11.17 -18.98
CA GLY A 120 8.29 -12.44 -18.97
C GLY A 120 6.79 -12.32 -19.22
N LEU A 121 6.13 -13.49 -19.18
CA LEU A 121 4.68 -13.66 -19.15
C LEU A 121 4.38 -14.72 -18.10
N LEU A 122 3.90 -14.29 -16.94
CA LEU A 122 3.61 -15.18 -15.82
C LEU A 122 2.40 -16.06 -16.16
N PHE A 123 1.29 -15.42 -16.54
CA PHE A 123 0.04 -16.09 -16.94
C PHE A 123 -0.87 -15.12 -17.73
N PRO A 124 -1.79 -15.63 -18.57
CA PRO A 124 -2.80 -14.80 -19.21
C PRO A 124 -3.90 -14.38 -18.22
N LEU A 125 -4.57 -13.27 -18.50
CA LEU A 125 -5.79 -12.83 -17.83
C LEU A 125 -6.94 -12.92 -18.85
N MET A 126 -7.96 -13.70 -18.52
CA MET A 126 -9.17 -13.81 -19.33
C MET A 126 -10.33 -13.10 -18.68
N GLN A 127 -11.12 -12.38 -19.45
CA GLN A 127 -12.27 -11.60 -18.97
C GLN A 127 -13.42 -11.67 -19.96
N GLY A 128 -14.66 -11.55 -19.47
CA GLY A 128 -15.86 -11.57 -20.30
C GLY A 128 -17.13 -11.78 -19.49
N TYR A 129 -18.22 -12.11 -20.17
CA TYR A 129 -19.52 -12.39 -19.55
C TYR A 129 -19.77 -13.89 -19.54
N GLN A 130 -20.34 -14.39 -18.44
CA GLN A 130 -20.72 -15.79 -18.29
C GLN A 130 -22.19 -15.93 -17.90
N ILE A 131 -22.82 -16.98 -18.43
CA ILE A 131 -24.13 -17.45 -17.99
C ILE A 131 -24.09 -18.92 -17.64
N ASP A 132 -25.06 -19.39 -16.85
CA ASP A 132 -25.20 -20.82 -16.61
C ASP A 132 -25.51 -21.59 -17.91
N LYS A 133 -24.84 -22.73 -18.06
CA LYS A 133 -24.93 -23.57 -19.25
C LYS A 133 -26.33 -24.15 -19.41
N LYS A 134 -27.02 -24.46 -18.31
CA LYS A 134 -28.37 -25.05 -18.33
C LYS A 134 -29.36 -24.10 -19.02
N THR A 135 -29.37 -22.83 -18.66
CA THR A 135 -30.21 -21.80 -19.28
C THR A 135 -29.74 -21.50 -20.70
N ALA A 136 -28.42 -21.40 -20.91
CA ALA A 136 -27.85 -21.18 -22.23
C ALA A 136 -28.28 -22.24 -23.26
N ASP A 137 -28.15 -23.53 -22.92
CA ASP A 137 -28.49 -24.64 -23.81
C ASP A 137 -30.00 -24.70 -24.05
N LYS A 138 -30.81 -24.43 -23.03
CA LYS A 138 -32.28 -24.48 -23.12
C LYS A 138 -32.84 -23.42 -24.08
N TYR A 139 -32.26 -22.22 -24.09
CA TYR A 139 -32.77 -21.08 -24.87
C TYR A 139 -31.85 -20.69 -26.04
N GLY A 140 -30.78 -21.44 -26.30
CA GLY A 140 -29.84 -21.17 -27.40
C GLY A 140 -29.07 -19.85 -27.23
N ILE A 141 -28.69 -19.49 -26.00
CA ILE A 141 -28.00 -18.23 -25.70
C ILE A 141 -26.50 -18.43 -25.85
N THR A 142 -25.88 -17.65 -26.74
CA THR A 142 -24.44 -17.71 -27.03
C THR A 142 -23.80 -16.33 -27.16
N ASN A 143 -24.59 -15.28 -27.37
CA ASN A 143 -24.12 -13.94 -27.60
C ASN A 143 -24.85 -12.93 -26.71
N LEU A 144 -24.10 -11.97 -26.17
CA LEU A 144 -24.61 -10.91 -25.31
C LEU A 144 -25.71 -10.07 -26.00
N GLN A 145 -25.67 -9.92 -27.32
CA GLN A 145 -26.71 -9.21 -28.07
C GLN A 145 -28.10 -9.83 -27.92
N GLN A 146 -28.21 -11.13 -27.60
CA GLN A 146 -29.50 -11.80 -27.41
C GLN A 146 -30.28 -11.26 -26.21
N PHE A 147 -29.60 -10.58 -25.27
CA PHE A 147 -30.24 -9.93 -24.12
C PHE A 147 -31.06 -8.69 -24.51
N GLN A 148 -30.96 -8.21 -25.76
CA GLN A 148 -31.88 -7.19 -26.29
C GLN A 148 -33.34 -7.68 -26.33
N ASP A 149 -33.58 -9.00 -26.36
CA ASP A 149 -34.92 -9.57 -26.26
C ASP A 149 -35.37 -9.58 -24.79
N PRO A 150 -36.42 -8.82 -24.41
CA PRO A 150 -36.91 -8.82 -23.04
C PRO A 150 -37.27 -10.21 -22.50
N LYS A 151 -37.64 -11.16 -23.37
CA LYS A 151 -37.95 -12.54 -22.96
C LYS A 151 -36.70 -13.31 -22.53
N ILE A 152 -35.55 -13.01 -23.13
CA ILE A 152 -34.27 -13.59 -22.73
C ILE A 152 -33.78 -12.90 -21.47
N ALA A 153 -33.86 -11.56 -21.43
CA ALA A 153 -33.46 -10.79 -20.27
C ALA A 153 -34.22 -11.19 -18.99
N GLN A 154 -35.55 -11.36 -19.08
CA GLN A 154 -36.42 -11.77 -17.98
C GLN A 154 -36.04 -13.13 -17.37
N LEU A 155 -35.28 -13.98 -18.06
CA LEU A 155 -34.78 -15.23 -17.48
C LEU A 155 -33.77 -14.98 -16.36
N PHE A 156 -33.06 -13.85 -16.42
CA PHE A 156 -32.00 -13.47 -15.48
C PHE A 156 -32.44 -12.31 -14.59
N ASP A 157 -33.74 -12.01 -14.55
CA ASP A 157 -34.36 -11.05 -13.66
C ASP A 157 -34.53 -11.68 -12.28
N SER A 158 -33.86 -11.11 -11.28
CA SER A 158 -33.83 -11.62 -9.91
C SER A 158 -34.49 -10.70 -8.90
N ASP A 159 -34.79 -9.44 -9.25
CA ASP A 159 -35.48 -8.48 -8.38
C ASP A 159 -36.92 -8.18 -8.83
N GLY A 160 -37.32 -8.65 -10.01
CA GLY A 160 -38.66 -8.57 -10.57
C GLY A 160 -38.96 -7.28 -11.33
N ASP A 161 -37.94 -6.49 -11.70
CA ASP A 161 -38.10 -5.23 -12.43
C ASP A 161 -38.29 -5.39 -13.95
N GLY A 162 -38.13 -6.62 -14.46
CA GLY A 162 -38.26 -6.97 -15.87
C GLY A 162 -36.96 -6.94 -16.68
N LYS A 163 -35.81 -6.65 -16.07
CA LYS A 163 -34.48 -6.65 -16.70
C LYS A 163 -33.61 -7.80 -16.20
N ALA A 164 -32.63 -8.18 -17.00
CA ALA A 164 -31.60 -9.11 -16.56
C ALA A 164 -30.64 -8.45 -15.55
N ASP A 165 -30.39 -9.13 -14.44
CA ASP A 165 -29.42 -8.73 -13.43
C ASP A 165 -28.01 -9.25 -13.76
N LEU A 166 -27.18 -8.39 -14.35
CA LEU A 166 -25.76 -8.70 -14.54
C LEU A 166 -24.97 -8.36 -13.27
N VAL A 167 -24.32 -9.35 -12.65
CA VAL A 167 -23.29 -9.05 -11.64
C VAL A 167 -22.07 -8.40 -12.31
N GLY A 168 -21.84 -7.12 -12.01
CA GLY A 168 -20.79 -6.28 -12.60
C GLY A 168 -19.56 -6.14 -11.72
N CYS A 169 -18.55 -5.42 -12.23
CA CYS A 169 -17.32 -5.07 -11.50
C CYS A 169 -17.53 -4.09 -10.35
N ASP A 170 -16.53 -4.01 -9.46
CA ASP A 170 -16.44 -2.93 -8.48
C ASP A 170 -16.34 -1.55 -9.17
N PRO A 171 -17.00 -0.51 -8.61
CA PRO A 171 -16.86 0.85 -9.10
C PRO A 171 -15.40 1.32 -9.13
N GLY A 172 -15.00 1.96 -10.22
CA GLY A 172 -13.65 2.45 -10.48
C GLY A 172 -12.72 1.45 -11.17
N TRP A 173 -13.15 0.20 -11.41
CA TRP A 173 -12.36 -0.76 -12.17
C TRP A 173 -12.44 -0.49 -13.67
N SER A 174 -11.37 -0.82 -14.42
CA SER A 174 -11.38 -0.63 -15.88
C SER A 174 -12.50 -1.41 -16.58
N CYS A 175 -12.90 -2.56 -16.03
CA CYS A 175 -13.99 -3.34 -16.60
C CYS A 175 -15.37 -2.70 -16.42
N GLU A 176 -15.57 -1.84 -15.42
CA GLU A 176 -16.79 -1.03 -15.31
C GLU A 176 -16.97 -0.16 -16.55
N LEU A 177 -15.96 0.63 -16.89
CA LEU A 177 -15.99 1.56 -18.03
C LEU A 177 -16.22 0.83 -19.36
N GLU A 178 -15.66 -0.37 -19.51
CA GLU A 178 -15.86 -1.21 -20.69
C GLU A 178 -17.27 -1.81 -20.73
N MET A 179 -17.82 -2.28 -19.61
CA MET A 179 -19.22 -2.76 -19.54
C MET A 179 -20.22 -1.65 -19.84
N GLU A 180 -20.05 -0.47 -19.24
CA GLU A 180 -20.87 0.71 -19.51
C GLU A 180 -20.87 1.03 -21.01
N HIS A 181 -19.69 1.02 -21.64
CA HIS A 181 -19.57 1.21 -23.08
C HIS A 181 -20.23 0.09 -23.90
N HIS A 182 -20.09 -1.17 -23.48
CA HIS A 182 -20.76 -2.30 -24.13
C HIS A 182 -22.29 -2.17 -24.08
N PHE A 183 -22.85 -1.72 -22.96
CA PHE A 183 -24.30 -1.63 -22.80
C PHE A 183 -24.91 -0.56 -23.71
N ASP A 184 -24.18 0.54 -23.93
CA ASP A 184 -24.58 1.56 -24.90
C ASP A 184 -24.39 1.06 -26.34
N ALA A 185 -23.22 0.47 -26.64
CA ALA A 185 -22.89 -0.01 -27.98
C ALA A 185 -23.79 -1.16 -28.46
N TYR A 186 -24.13 -2.07 -27.54
CA TYR A 186 -24.98 -3.22 -27.81
C TYR A 186 -26.45 -2.98 -27.42
N LYS A 187 -26.84 -1.75 -27.07
CA LYS A 187 -28.23 -1.35 -26.76
C LYS A 187 -28.92 -2.25 -25.72
N LEU A 188 -28.24 -2.48 -24.60
CA LEU A 188 -28.71 -3.38 -23.53
C LEU A 188 -29.40 -2.64 -22.37
N ARG A 189 -29.29 -1.31 -22.31
CA ARG A 189 -29.79 -0.50 -21.18
C ARG A 189 -31.28 -0.69 -20.86
N ASP A 190 -32.09 -0.97 -21.88
CA ASP A 190 -33.54 -1.15 -21.71
C ASP A 190 -33.91 -2.52 -21.12
N THR A 191 -32.97 -3.47 -21.12
CA THR A 191 -33.23 -4.89 -20.83
C THR A 191 -32.25 -5.52 -19.85
N VAL A 192 -31.14 -4.86 -19.52
CA VAL A 192 -30.12 -5.38 -18.61
C VAL A 192 -29.70 -4.28 -17.64
N GLU A 193 -29.69 -4.63 -16.35
CA GLU A 193 -29.17 -3.82 -15.26
C GLU A 193 -27.80 -4.33 -14.84
N ILE A 194 -26.85 -3.42 -14.58
CA ILE A 194 -25.53 -3.79 -14.03
C ILE A 194 -25.61 -3.61 -12.51
N ASN A 195 -25.63 -4.74 -11.81
CA ASN A 195 -25.52 -4.73 -10.36
C ASN A 195 -24.07 -4.46 -9.97
N GLN A 196 -23.84 -3.22 -9.53
CA GLN A 196 -22.54 -2.73 -9.07
C GLN A 196 -22.47 -2.70 -7.55
N GLY A 197 -21.29 -2.96 -7.02
CA GLY A 197 -21.05 -3.01 -5.59
C GLY A 197 -19.75 -3.78 -5.34
N ASN A 198 -19.67 -4.46 -4.20
CA ASN A 198 -18.53 -5.34 -3.95
C ASN A 198 -18.65 -6.61 -4.82
N TYR A 199 -17.80 -6.77 -5.83
CA TYR A 199 -17.90 -7.88 -6.79
C TYR A 199 -17.88 -9.26 -6.11
N THR A 200 -17.04 -9.43 -5.09
CA THR A 200 -16.92 -10.71 -4.37
C THR A 200 -18.21 -11.07 -3.64
N ALA A 201 -18.86 -10.08 -3.01
CA ALA A 201 -20.14 -10.28 -2.33
C ALA A 201 -21.27 -10.59 -3.33
N LEU A 202 -21.33 -9.82 -4.43
CA LEU A 202 -22.34 -10.01 -5.48
C LEU A 202 -22.19 -11.38 -6.16
N ILE A 203 -20.96 -11.81 -6.45
CA ILE A 203 -20.69 -13.15 -6.97
C ILE A 203 -21.09 -14.25 -5.97
N ALA A 204 -20.83 -14.05 -4.67
CA ALA A 204 -21.20 -15.03 -3.65
C ALA A 204 -22.73 -15.18 -3.53
N ASP A 205 -23.47 -14.07 -3.61
CA ASP A 205 -24.92 -14.05 -3.67
C ASP A 205 -25.45 -14.76 -4.94
N ALA A 206 -24.97 -14.34 -6.12
CA ALA A 206 -25.37 -14.95 -7.39
C ALA A 206 -25.03 -16.45 -7.45
N LEU A 207 -23.91 -16.87 -6.86
CA LEU A 207 -23.56 -18.28 -6.73
C LEU A 207 -24.52 -19.04 -5.79
N THR A 208 -25.03 -18.38 -4.74
CA THR A 208 -26.01 -18.97 -3.82
C THR A 208 -27.34 -19.19 -4.53
N ARG A 209 -27.82 -18.18 -5.28
CA ARG A 209 -29.01 -18.27 -6.15
C ARG A 209 -28.87 -19.35 -7.22
N TYR A 210 -27.72 -19.41 -7.90
CA TYR A 210 -27.41 -20.46 -8.86
C TYR A 210 -27.53 -21.87 -8.26
N LYS A 211 -27.02 -22.08 -7.03
CA LYS A 211 -27.16 -23.35 -6.32
C LYS A 211 -28.60 -23.70 -5.95
N GLN A 212 -29.47 -22.71 -5.82
CA GLN A 212 -30.91 -22.88 -5.61
C GLN A 212 -31.67 -23.15 -6.93
N GLY A 213 -30.97 -23.10 -8.07
CA GLY A 213 -31.50 -23.44 -9.39
C GLY A 213 -31.89 -22.24 -10.25
N GLU A 214 -31.62 -21.02 -9.78
CA GLU A 214 -31.83 -19.78 -10.52
C GLU A 214 -30.76 -19.57 -11.61
N PRO A 215 -31.07 -18.86 -12.71
CA PRO A 215 -30.10 -18.56 -13.74
C PRO A 215 -28.95 -17.67 -13.23
N PHE A 216 -27.75 -17.92 -13.75
CA PHE A 216 -26.54 -17.16 -13.38
C PHE A 216 -26.17 -16.23 -14.53
N PHE A 217 -25.90 -14.95 -14.25
CA PHE A 217 -25.36 -14.00 -15.22
C PHE A 217 -24.38 -13.05 -14.56
N SER A 218 -23.12 -13.08 -15.01
CA SER A 218 -22.06 -12.27 -14.39
C SER A 218 -20.94 -11.92 -15.36
N TYR A 219 -20.33 -10.76 -15.15
CA TYR A 219 -18.97 -10.51 -15.57
C TYR A 219 -18.04 -11.44 -14.78
N VAL A 220 -17.03 -12.03 -15.45
CA VAL A 220 -16.04 -12.89 -14.81
C VAL A 220 -14.66 -12.59 -15.38
N TYR A 221 -13.67 -12.47 -14.49
CA TYR A 221 -12.26 -12.50 -14.85
C TYR A 221 -11.57 -13.74 -14.28
N SER A 222 -10.42 -14.11 -14.85
CA SER A 222 -9.70 -15.30 -14.45
C SER A 222 -8.20 -15.18 -14.79
N PRO A 223 -7.28 -15.60 -13.91
CA PRO A 223 -7.47 -16.52 -12.80
C PRO A 223 -8.20 -15.90 -11.60
N PHE A 224 -9.23 -16.60 -11.13
CA PHE A 224 -10.07 -16.23 -9.99
C PHE A 224 -10.73 -17.49 -9.43
N TRP A 225 -10.98 -17.53 -8.12
CA TRP A 225 -11.49 -18.72 -7.42
C TRP A 225 -12.78 -19.28 -8.01
N LEU A 226 -13.58 -18.45 -8.68
CA LEU A 226 -14.83 -18.87 -9.31
C LEU A 226 -14.63 -20.01 -10.31
N GLY A 227 -13.49 -20.06 -11.01
CA GLY A 227 -13.16 -21.17 -11.93
C GLY A 227 -12.91 -22.52 -11.25
N GLN A 228 -12.72 -22.56 -9.92
CA GLN A 228 -12.76 -23.82 -9.18
C GLN A 228 -14.19 -24.31 -8.93
N VAL A 229 -15.14 -23.39 -8.81
CA VAL A 229 -16.52 -23.67 -8.43
C VAL A 229 -17.42 -23.87 -9.66
N LEU A 230 -17.30 -23.00 -10.66
CA LEU A 230 -18.05 -23.05 -11.90
C LEU A 230 -17.12 -23.44 -13.05
N LYS A 231 -17.28 -24.65 -13.57
CA LYS A 231 -16.48 -25.19 -14.66
C LYS A 231 -17.06 -24.76 -16.00
N VAL A 232 -16.26 -24.03 -16.77
CA VAL A 232 -16.62 -23.63 -18.13
C VAL A 232 -16.86 -24.87 -19.01
N GLY A 233 -18.00 -24.90 -19.69
CA GLY A 233 -18.45 -26.02 -20.52
C GLY A 233 -19.26 -27.08 -19.78
N GLN A 234 -19.30 -27.04 -18.45
CA GLN A 234 -20.11 -27.93 -17.61
C GLN A 234 -21.19 -27.13 -16.86
N ASP A 235 -20.79 -26.11 -16.09
CA ASP A 235 -21.70 -25.30 -15.28
C ASP A 235 -22.06 -23.97 -15.97
N VAL A 236 -21.09 -23.36 -16.65
CA VAL A 236 -21.22 -22.03 -17.28
C VAL A 236 -20.64 -22.01 -18.68
N ILE A 237 -21.04 -21.03 -19.49
CA ILE A 237 -20.44 -20.72 -20.79
C ILE A 237 -20.00 -19.26 -20.85
N TRP A 238 -19.01 -18.96 -21.68
CA TRP A 238 -18.69 -17.58 -22.05
C TRP A 238 -19.65 -17.10 -23.15
N LEU A 239 -20.14 -15.87 -23.01
CA LEU A 239 -20.90 -15.20 -24.05
C LEU A 239 -19.95 -14.50 -25.03
N GLU A 240 -20.27 -14.62 -26.31
CA GLU A 240 -19.63 -13.81 -27.35
C GLU A 240 -20.29 -12.41 -27.40
N VAL A 241 -19.58 -11.41 -27.91
CA VAL A 241 -20.15 -10.09 -28.19
C VAL A 241 -20.33 -9.90 -29.70
N PRO A 242 -21.26 -9.05 -30.16
CA PRO A 242 -21.55 -8.92 -31.59
C PRO A 242 -20.40 -8.28 -32.39
N PHE A 243 -19.69 -7.35 -31.78
CA PHE A 243 -18.49 -6.71 -32.33
C PHE A 243 -17.66 -6.16 -31.17
N THR A 244 -16.38 -5.87 -31.40
CA THR A 244 -15.54 -5.24 -30.37
C THR A 244 -15.90 -3.76 -30.22
N ALA A 245 -16.34 -3.36 -29.03
CA ALA A 245 -16.59 -1.97 -28.66
C ALA A 245 -15.76 -1.65 -27.41
N SER A 246 -14.96 -0.59 -27.43
CA SER A 246 -14.10 -0.24 -26.29
C SER A 246 -13.72 1.24 -26.32
N ASN A 247 -13.48 1.80 -25.14
CA ASN A 247 -12.93 3.15 -24.98
C ASN A 247 -11.41 3.19 -25.25
N ILE A 248 -10.75 2.02 -25.36
CA ILE A 248 -9.33 1.90 -25.65
C ILE A 248 -9.09 2.08 -27.16
N LYS A 249 -8.27 3.08 -27.50
CA LYS A 249 -7.91 3.38 -28.89
C LYS A 249 -7.14 2.22 -29.54
N ASN A 250 -7.45 1.94 -30.81
CA ASN A 250 -6.82 0.92 -31.65
C ASN A 250 -7.01 -0.54 -31.18
N LEU A 251 -8.04 -0.81 -30.37
CA LEU A 251 -8.40 -2.18 -30.01
C LEU A 251 -8.99 -2.93 -31.22
N THR A 252 -8.61 -4.20 -31.39
CA THR A 252 -9.13 -5.07 -32.45
C THR A 252 -9.86 -6.28 -31.87
N ALA A 253 -10.62 -7.00 -32.71
CA ALA A 253 -11.25 -8.26 -32.32
C ALA A 253 -10.24 -9.30 -31.82
N LYS A 254 -8.98 -9.25 -32.27
CA LYS A 254 -7.93 -10.16 -31.77
C LYS A 254 -7.60 -9.93 -30.31
N ASP A 255 -7.70 -8.69 -29.83
CA ASP A 255 -7.35 -8.31 -28.45
C ASP A 255 -8.44 -8.68 -27.45
N THR A 256 -9.64 -9.00 -27.95
CA THR A 256 -10.83 -9.36 -27.17
C THR A 256 -11.27 -10.81 -27.38
N SER A 257 -10.53 -11.55 -28.23
CA SER A 257 -10.87 -12.93 -28.57
C SER A 257 -10.05 -13.96 -27.80
N VAL A 258 -10.72 -15.03 -27.37
CA VAL A 258 -10.10 -16.25 -26.84
C VAL A 258 -10.49 -17.41 -27.73
N ASN A 259 -9.52 -18.16 -28.24
CA ASN A 259 -9.74 -19.30 -29.14
C ASN A 259 -10.66 -18.98 -30.35
N GLY A 260 -10.53 -17.76 -30.90
CA GLY A 260 -11.33 -17.30 -32.04
C GLY A 260 -12.73 -16.78 -31.70
N LYS A 261 -13.13 -16.80 -30.42
CA LYS A 261 -14.41 -16.25 -29.94
C LYS A 261 -14.21 -14.89 -29.30
N ASN A 262 -14.96 -13.89 -29.76
CA ASN A 262 -14.86 -12.52 -29.24
C ASN A 262 -15.64 -12.39 -27.93
N LEU A 263 -14.94 -12.25 -26.80
CA LEU A 263 -15.54 -12.11 -25.47
C LEU A 263 -15.81 -10.64 -25.09
N GLY A 264 -15.44 -9.70 -25.97
CA GLY A 264 -15.64 -8.26 -25.83
C GLY A 264 -14.68 -7.56 -24.89
N MET A 265 -14.28 -8.21 -23.80
CA MET A 265 -13.31 -7.65 -22.86
C MET A 265 -11.87 -7.84 -23.35
N VAL A 266 -11.00 -6.87 -23.05
CA VAL A 266 -9.58 -6.97 -23.40
C VAL A 266 -8.94 -8.14 -22.64
N GLN A 267 -8.37 -9.08 -23.39
CA GLN A 267 -7.67 -10.21 -22.81
C GLN A 267 -6.28 -9.75 -22.36
N GLY A 268 -6.03 -9.88 -21.06
CA GLY A 268 -4.86 -9.32 -20.42
C GLY A 268 -3.71 -10.29 -20.24
N LYS A 269 -2.61 -9.78 -19.68
CA LYS A 269 -1.39 -10.54 -19.39
C LYS A 269 -0.81 -10.09 -18.07
N TYR A 270 -0.43 -11.04 -17.22
CA TYR A 270 0.37 -10.75 -16.04
C TYR A 270 1.85 -10.95 -16.36
N ARG A 271 2.64 -9.93 -16.04
CA ARG A 271 4.09 -9.91 -16.25
C ARG A 271 4.81 -9.43 -15.00
N VAL A 272 6.12 -9.55 -15.04
CA VAL A 272 7.00 -8.93 -14.07
C VAL A 272 7.30 -7.51 -14.48
N ILE A 273 7.23 -6.57 -13.54
CA ILE A 273 7.85 -5.26 -13.69
C ILE A 273 9.14 -5.21 -12.87
N ALA A 274 10.22 -4.72 -13.45
CA ALA A 274 11.50 -4.65 -12.76
C ALA A 274 12.27 -3.37 -13.11
N ASN A 275 13.16 -2.97 -12.20
CA ASN A 275 14.00 -1.81 -12.39
C ASN A 275 15.01 -2.06 -13.52
N GLN A 276 15.07 -1.17 -14.50
CA GLN A 276 15.93 -1.34 -15.67
C GLN A 276 17.42 -1.41 -15.30
N LYS A 277 17.87 -0.61 -14.32
CA LYS A 277 19.28 -0.62 -13.86
C LYS A 277 19.60 -1.90 -13.11
N PHE A 278 18.65 -2.44 -12.35
CA PHE A 278 18.81 -3.72 -11.67
C PHE A 278 18.98 -4.86 -12.68
N LEU A 279 18.10 -4.95 -13.68
CA LEU A 279 18.16 -6.00 -14.69
C LEU A 279 19.44 -5.92 -15.54
N ALA A 280 19.88 -4.70 -15.89
CA ALA A 280 21.13 -4.50 -16.62
C ALA A 280 22.36 -5.02 -15.86
N LYS A 281 22.34 -4.96 -14.52
CA LYS A 281 23.40 -5.50 -13.65
C LYS A 281 23.23 -6.99 -13.35
N ASN A 282 22.04 -7.55 -13.57
CA ASN A 282 21.67 -8.91 -13.19
C ASN A 282 21.00 -9.65 -14.36
N PRO A 283 21.76 -9.94 -15.45
CA PRO A 283 21.19 -10.58 -16.64
C PRO A 283 20.65 -11.99 -16.35
N SER A 284 21.23 -12.73 -15.40
CA SER A 284 20.70 -14.04 -14.98
C SER A 284 19.34 -13.92 -14.29
N ALA A 285 19.13 -12.89 -13.45
CA ALA A 285 17.82 -12.61 -12.89
C ALA A 285 16.82 -12.21 -13.96
N LYS A 286 17.23 -11.37 -14.93
CA LYS A 286 16.37 -11.04 -16.08
C LYS A 286 15.93 -12.29 -16.84
N HIS A 287 16.89 -13.15 -17.20
CA HIS A 287 16.60 -14.37 -17.95
C HIS A 287 15.69 -15.33 -17.16
N PHE A 288 15.93 -15.47 -15.85
CA PHE A 288 15.03 -16.21 -14.97
C PHE A 288 13.58 -15.70 -15.07
N LEU A 289 13.38 -14.39 -14.91
CA LEU A 289 12.05 -13.77 -14.96
C LEU A 289 11.37 -13.93 -16.33
N GLU A 290 12.15 -14.03 -17.42
CA GLU A 290 11.63 -14.32 -18.76
C GLU A 290 11.09 -15.76 -18.89
N LEU A 291 11.66 -16.71 -18.13
CA LEU A 291 11.31 -18.13 -18.15
C LEU A 291 10.16 -18.47 -17.21
N VAL A 292 10.00 -17.75 -16.09
CA VAL A 292 8.97 -18.04 -15.09
C VAL A 292 7.58 -17.94 -15.72
N LYS A 293 6.84 -19.06 -15.64
CA LYS A 293 5.46 -19.17 -16.13
C LYS A 293 4.64 -20.06 -15.21
N ILE A 294 3.75 -19.44 -14.44
CA ILE A 294 2.93 -20.19 -13.49
C ILE A 294 1.70 -20.74 -14.24
N PRO A 295 1.41 -22.04 -14.15
CA PRO A 295 0.25 -22.61 -14.81
C PRO A 295 -1.04 -21.90 -14.37
N TYR A 296 -1.84 -21.51 -15.35
CA TYR A 296 -3.09 -20.77 -15.14
C TYR A 296 -4.05 -21.46 -14.15
N LYS A 297 -4.12 -22.79 -14.18
CA LYS A 297 -4.94 -23.59 -13.26
C LYS A 297 -4.47 -23.51 -11.80
N ASP A 298 -3.18 -23.29 -11.59
CA ASP A 298 -2.62 -23.19 -10.24
C ASP A 298 -2.91 -21.82 -9.63
N MET A 299 -2.95 -20.76 -10.43
CA MET A 299 -3.42 -19.44 -9.97
C MET A 299 -4.90 -19.49 -9.53
N ILE A 300 -5.75 -20.23 -10.24
CA ILE A 300 -7.16 -20.43 -9.83
C ILE A 300 -7.24 -21.24 -8.54
N ARG A 301 -6.41 -22.29 -8.40
CA ARG A 301 -6.35 -23.11 -7.18
C ARG A 301 -5.89 -22.28 -5.98
N GLU A 302 -4.89 -21.44 -6.17
CA GLU A 302 -4.39 -20.54 -5.13
C GLU A 302 -5.47 -19.56 -4.68
N SER A 303 -6.10 -18.84 -5.63
CA SER A 303 -7.20 -17.92 -5.33
C SER A 303 -8.33 -18.63 -4.55
N TYR A 304 -8.59 -19.91 -4.84
CA TYR A 304 -9.59 -20.71 -4.11
C TYR A 304 -9.16 -21.06 -2.68
N ARG A 305 -7.87 -21.32 -2.42
CA ARG A 305 -7.35 -21.54 -1.06
C ARG A 305 -7.44 -20.27 -0.21
N ILE A 306 -7.04 -19.14 -0.79
CA ILE A 306 -7.16 -17.81 -0.17
C ILE A 306 -8.61 -17.56 0.22
N LYS A 307 -9.54 -17.78 -0.71
CA LYS A 307 -10.98 -17.63 -0.48
C LYS A 307 -11.54 -18.54 0.63
N ASN A 308 -10.89 -19.69 0.89
CA ASN A 308 -11.27 -20.61 1.96
C ASN A 308 -10.57 -20.32 3.30
N GLY A 309 -9.88 -19.19 3.43
CA GLY A 309 -9.31 -18.71 4.68
C GLY A 309 -7.80 -18.95 4.86
N GLU A 310 -7.11 -19.50 3.85
CA GLU A 310 -5.64 -19.59 3.83
C GLU A 310 -5.02 -18.29 3.24
N ASP A 311 -5.25 -17.15 3.90
CA ASP A 311 -5.02 -15.80 3.36
C ASP A 311 -3.90 -15.00 4.07
N LYS A 312 -3.12 -15.64 4.94
CA LYS A 312 -2.01 -14.97 5.65
C LYS A 312 -0.72 -15.04 4.82
N PRO A 313 0.18 -14.05 4.93
CA PRO A 313 1.51 -14.09 4.32
C PRO A 313 2.24 -15.43 4.46
N GLN A 314 2.15 -16.05 5.64
CA GLN A 314 2.77 -17.32 5.95
C GLN A 314 2.07 -18.49 5.23
N ASP A 315 0.75 -18.43 5.06
CA ASP A 315 0.00 -19.40 4.28
C ASP A 315 0.42 -19.33 2.81
N ILE A 316 0.47 -18.13 2.22
CA ILE A 316 0.88 -17.96 0.82
C ILE A 316 2.33 -18.42 0.59
N ARG A 317 3.24 -18.14 1.54
CA ARG A 317 4.61 -18.65 1.49
C ARG A 317 4.62 -20.19 1.49
N ARG A 318 3.86 -20.81 2.40
CA ARG A 318 3.70 -22.27 2.46
C ARG A 318 3.10 -22.83 1.16
N HIS A 319 2.10 -22.18 0.58
CA HIS A 319 1.50 -22.60 -0.69
C HIS A 319 2.51 -22.55 -1.82
N ALA A 320 3.33 -21.50 -1.87
CA ALA A 320 4.38 -21.37 -2.86
C ALA A 320 5.42 -22.49 -2.69
N GLU A 321 5.84 -22.81 -1.46
CA GLU A 321 6.76 -23.91 -1.16
C GLU A 321 6.17 -25.29 -1.56
N GLU A 322 4.90 -25.52 -1.24
CA GLU A 322 4.16 -26.71 -1.68
C GLU A 322 4.09 -26.80 -3.20
N TRP A 323 3.81 -25.67 -3.88
CA TRP A 323 3.74 -25.59 -5.34
C TRP A 323 5.09 -25.88 -5.98
N VAL A 324 6.19 -25.30 -5.47
CA VAL A 324 7.56 -25.56 -5.97
C VAL A 324 7.90 -27.04 -5.81
N LYS A 325 7.54 -27.67 -4.69
CA LYS A 325 7.76 -29.10 -4.46
C LYS A 325 6.94 -29.97 -5.43
N GLN A 326 5.70 -29.59 -5.72
CA GLN A 326 4.82 -30.33 -6.64
C GLN A 326 5.21 -30.13 -8.12
N ASN A 327 5.81 -28.98 -8.45
CA ASN A 327 6.20 -28.59 -9.79
C ASN A 327 7.73 -28.53 -9.94
N GLN A 328 8.45 -29.41 -9.24
CA GLN A 328 9.90 -29.34 -9.12
C GLN A 328 10.58 -29.42 -10.50
N ASP A 329 10.14 -30.30 -11.40
CA ASP A 329 10.70 -30.42 -12.74
C ASP A 329 10.53 -29.12 -13.57
N LEU A 330 9.37 -28.46 -13.44
CA LEU A 330 9.10 -27.20 -14.12
C LEU A 330 9.98 -26.08 -13.55
N PHE A 331 10.05 -26.00 -12.23
CA PHE A 331 10.80 -24.97 -11.52
C PHE A 331 12.32 -25.10 -11.73
N GLU A 332 12.85 -26.32 -11.60
CA GLU A 332 14.26 -26.63 -11.89
C GLU A 332 14.56 -26.48 -13.39
N GLY A 333 13.58 -26.73 -14.27
CA GLY A 333 13.69 -26.47 -15.70
C GLY A 333 13.96 -25.00 -16.04
N TRP A 334 13.43 -24.05 -15.26
CA TRP A 334 13.76 -22.63 -15.40
C TRP A 334 15.19 -22.34 -14.94
N LEU A 335 15.62 -22.95 -13.83
CA LEU A 335 16.95 -22.74 -13.25
C LEU A 335 18.06 -23.36 -14.10
N ALA A 336 17.83 -24.54 -14.68
CA ALA A 336 18.78 -25.24 -15.53
C ALA A 336 19.14 -24.46 -16.80
N GLN A 337 18.18 -23.74 -17.39
CA GLN A 337 18.39 -22.89 -18.58
C GLN A 337 19.28 -21.67 -18.29
N ILE A 338 19.39 -21.26 -17.02
CA ILE A 338 20.26 -20.15 -16.61
C ILE A 338 21.70 -20.65 -16.47
N ASN A 339 21.89 -21.86 -15.96
CA ASN A 339 23.22 -22.48 -15.79
C ASN A 339 23.89 -22.89 -17.12
N GLN A 340 23.17 -22.89 -18.24
CA GLN A 340 23.70 -23.19 -19.57
C GLN A 340 23.95 -21.97 -20.46
N THR A 341 23.64 -20.75 -20.00
CA THR A 341 23.67 -19.56 -20.86
C THR A 341 24.53 -18.44 -20.27
N SER A 342 25.85 -18.57 -20.39
CA SER A 342 26.80 -17.46 -20.24
C SER A 342 27.61 -17.27 -21.52
N ASN A 343 26.92 -16.86 -22.58
CA ASN A 343 27.39 -16.00 -23.67
C ASN A 343 26.35 -16.01 -24.77
N GLN A 344 25.63 -14.90 -24.98
CA GLN A 344 25.22 -14.30 -26.27
C GLN A 344 24.23 -13.16 -25.96
N LEU A 345 24.61 -11.90 -26.25
CA LEU A 345 23.72 -10.73 -26.19
C LEU A 345 23.81 -10.00 -27.54
N GLY A 346 22.69 -9.97 -28.27
CA GLY A 346 22.57 -9.35 -29.59
C GLY A 346 21.32 -8.46 -29.72
N LYS A 347 21.59 -7.15 -29.89
CA LYS A 347 20.87 -6.06 -30.59
C LYS A 347 19.33 -6.00 -30.61
N GLN A 348 18.80 -4.86 -30.16
CA GLN A 348 17.45 -4.35 -30.45
C GLN A 348 17.35 -3.67 -31.84
N PRO A 349 16.16 -3.63 -32.46
CA PRO A 349 15.82 -2.62 -33.45
C PRO A 349 14.82 -1.58 -32.90
N SER A 350 15.12 -0.32 -33.26
CA SER A 350 14.34 0.89 -33.07
C SER A 350 13.08 0.95 -33.94
N SER A 351 11.94 1.34 -33.36
CA SER A 351 10.69 1.62 -34.09
C SER A 351 10.69 3.04 -34.67
N VAL A 352 10.30 3.14 -35.94
CA VAL A 352 10.08 4.37 -36.71
C VAL A 352 8.66 4.90 -36.46
N GLU A 353 8.54 6.22 -36.34
CA GLU A 353 7.32 7.00 -36.19
C GLU A 353 6.94 7.62 -37.56
N ASN A 354 5.64 7.67 -37.92
CA ASN A 354 4.91 8.84 -38.50
C ASN A 354 3.57 8.50 -39.23
N ASN A 355 2.46 9.09 -38.71
CA ASN A 355 1.51 10.05 -39.34
C ASN A 355 0.78 9.73 -40.69
N ILE A 356 -0.48 10.08 -41.04
CA ILE A 356 -1.53 11.07 -40.63
C ILE A 356 -2.89 10.62 -41.25
N ASN A 357 -4.04 10.90 -40.60
CA ASN A 357 -5.24 11.52 -41.24
C ASN A 357 -6.43 11.64 -40.25
N SER A 358 -6.60 12.80 -39.59
CA SER A 358 -7.77 13.10 -38.75
C SER A 358 -8.13 14.59 -38.68
N GLN A 359 -7.96 15.33 -39.77
CA GLN A 359 -8.17 16.79 -39.77
C GLN A 359 -9.64 17.25 -39.87
N ARG A 360 -10.56 16.40 -40.35
CA ARG A 360 -11.95 16.85 -40.62
C ARG A 360 -12.90 16.77 -39.42
N LEU A 361 -12.67 15.83 -38.50
CA LEU A 361 -13.54 15.60 -37.33
C LEU A 361 -13.23 16.55 -36.15
N LYS A 362 -12.07 17.21 -36.13
CA LYS A 362 -11.68 18.11 -35.03
C LYS A 362 -12.42 19.46 -35.03
N ARG A 363 -12.83 19.99 -36.19
CA ARG A 363 -13.33 21.38 -36.26
C ARG A 363 -14.68 21.62 -35.58
N LEU A 364 -15.51 20.59 -35.41
CA LEU A 364 -16.82 20.70 -34.75
C LEU A 364 -16.73 20.54 -33.21
N ASN A 365 -15.76 19.78 -32.69
CA ASN A 365 -15.55 19.60 -31.24
C ASN A 365 -14.84 20.79 -30.58
N ILE A 366 -14.00 21.48 -31.36
CA ILE A 366 -13.19 22.64 -30.93
C ILE A 366 -14.05 23.81 -30.41
N LEU A 367 -15.27 23.98 -30.94
CA LEU A 367 -16.14 25.11 -30.57
C LEU A 367 -16.96 24.83 -29.30
N LEU A 368 -17.17 23.55 -28.96
CA LEU A 368 -18.02 23.10 -27.84
C LEU A 368 -17.21 22.63 -26.63
N ASN A 369 -15.93 22.28 -26.80
CA ASN A 369 -15.02 21.90 -25.70
C ASN A 369 -13.60 22.48 -25.90
N PRO A 370 -13.35 23.74 -25.50
CA PRO A 370 -12.03 24.37 -25.65
C PRO A 370 -10.94 23.71 -24.78
N PHE A 371 -11.33 22.89 -23.78
CA PHE A 371 -10.41 22.21 -22.87
C PHE A 371 -9.74 20.98 -23.50
N GLU A 372 -10.17 20.51 -24.68
CA GLU A 372 -9.47 19.46 -25.45
C GLU A 372 -8.23 19.98 -26.20
N LEU A 373 -8.13 21.29 -26.44
CA LEU A 373 -7.08 21.89 -27.27
C LEU A 373 -5.85 22.32 -26.49
N TYR A 374 -6.04 22.80 -25.25
CA TYR A 374 -4.97 23.34 -24.44
C TYR A 374 -5.24 23.11 -22.95
N THR A 375 -4.72 22.01 -22.43
CA THR A 375 -4.64 21.77 -20.99
C THR A 375 -3.29 22.27 -20.48
N ILE A 376 -3.30 23.06 -19.41
CA ILE A 376 -2.06 23.43 -18.70
C ILE A 376 -1.39 22.11 -18.25
N PRO A 377 -0.12 21.84 -18.64
CA PRO A 377 0.56 20.59 -18.32
C PRO A 377 1.08 20.60 -16.87
N LEU A 378 0.20 20.92 -15.94
CA LEU A 378 0.50 21.06 -14.52
C LEU A 378 1.00 19.73 -13.93
N ASP A 379 0.48 18.62 -14.40
CA ASP A 379 0.96 17.25 -14.11
C ASP A 379 2.45 17.11 -14.42
N LYS A 380 2.89 17.55 -15.61
CA LYS A 380 4.30 17.48 -16.02
C LYS A 380 5.17 18.41 -15.19
N TRP A 381 4.67 19.61 -14.86
CA TRP A 381 5.39 20.56 -14.03
C TRP A 381 5.57 20.02 -12.61
N ILE A 382 4.50 19.53 -11.97
CA ILE A 382 4.57 18.91 -10.64
C ILE A 382 5.51 17.72 -10.66
N THR A 383 5.40 16.84 -11.66
CA THR A 383 6.27 15.67 -11.80
C THR A 383 7.73 16.08 -11.96
N ALA A 384 8.01 17.10 -12.77
CA ALA A 384 9.36 17.62 -12.95
C ALA A 384 9.92 18.22 -11.66
N THR A 385 9.11 19.00 -10.92
CA THR A 385 9.49 19.58 -9.63
C THR A 385 9.79 18.50 -8.58
N ILE A 386 8.92 17.49 -8.45
CA ILE A 386 9.13 16.39 -7.50
C ILE A 386 10.39 15.61 -7.87
N ASN A 387 10.59 15.26 -9.14
CA ASN A 387 11.80 14.57 -9.58
C ASN A 387 13.05 15.42 -9.31
N PHE A 388 13.01 16.72 -9.57
CA PHE A 388 14.11 17.62 -9.24
C PHE A 388 14.45 17.60 -7.74
N LEU A 389 13.44 17.65 -6.86
CA LEU A 389 13.62 17.55 -5.40
C LEU A 389 14.24 16.20 -5.00
N VAL A 390 13.78 15.11 -5.59
CA VAL A 390 14.30 13.76 -5.33
C VAL A 390 15.74 13.62 -5.81
N ASP A 391 16.06 14.14 -7.00
CA ASP A 391 17.38 13.99 -7.60
C ASP A 391 18.45 14.82 -6.85
N HIS A 392 18.09 15.99 -6.32
CA HIS A 392 19.06 16.93 -5.73
C HIS A 392 18.99 17.06 -4.20
N PHE A 393 17.79 16.95 -3.61
CA PHE A 393 17.57 17.22 -2.18
C PHE A 393 17.29 15.98 -1.35
N ARG A 394 17.16 14.79 -1.95
CA ARG A 394 16.96 13.54 -1.21
C ARG A 394 17.97 13.33 -0.08
N PRO A 395 19.29 13.59 -0.22
CA PRO A 395 20.22 13.46 0.90
C PRO A 395 19.88 14.34 2.11
N PHE A 396 19.36 15.55 1.88
CA PHE A 396 18.90 16.45 2.94
C PHE A 396 17.64 15.89 3.62
N PHE A 397 16.65 15.41 2.87
CA PHE A 397 15.46 14.79 3.48
C PHE A 397 15.82 13.51 4.26
N GLN A 398 16.78 12.73 3.77
CA GLN A 398 17.28 11.56 4.49
C GLN A 398 18.00 11.94 5.80
N SER A 399 18.64 13.11 5.90
CA SER A 399 19.25 13.53 7.16
C SER A 399 18.20 13.90 8.21
N LEU A 400 17.08 14.51 7.79
CA LEU A 400 15.93 14.80 8.67
C LEU A 400 15.25 13.53 9.21
N ARG A 401 15.36 12.41 8.48
CA ARG A 401 14.86 11.09 8.90
C ARG A 401 15.56 10.57 10.15
N ILE A 402 16.85 10.87 10.32
CA ILE A 402 17.72 10.28 11.35
C ILE A 402 17.19 10.52 12.78
N PRO A 403 16.94 11.76 13.24
CA PRO A 403 16.46 11.99 14.60
C PRO A 403 15.10 11.34 14.85
N ILE A 404 14.21 11.34 13.86
CA ILE A 404 12.89 10.70 13.98
C ILE A 404 13.05 9.18 14.10
N SER A 405 13.92 8.59 13.28
CA SER A 405 14.20 7.15 13.31
C SER A 405 14.79 6.70 14.64
N TRP A 406 15.68 7.52 15.22
CA TRP A 406 16.30 7.23 16.50
C TRP A 406 15.25 7.24 17.61
N VAL A 407 14.50 8.34 17.77
CA VAL A 407 13.44 8.45 18.79
C VAL A 407 12.41 7.32 18.64
N LEU A 408 11.97 7.03 17.42
CA LEU A 408 11.02 5.96 17.16
C LEU A 408 11.57 4.59 17.58
N THR A 409 12.81 4.27 17.20
CA THR A 409 13.43 2.97 17.48
C THR A 409 13.61 2.78 18.98
N GLU A 410 14.01 3.82 19.71
CA GLU A 410 14.17 3.75 21.17
C GLU A 410 12.82 3.58 21.88
N ILE A 411 11.80 4.37 21.52
CA ILE A 411 10.47 4.26 22.14
C ILE A 411 9.85 2.90 21.84
N ARG A 412 9.89 2.47 20.58
CA ARG A 412 9.37 1.16 20.16
C ARG A 412 10.15 0.04 20.85
N GLY A 413 11.47 0.11 20.87
CA GLY A 413 12.34 -0.86 21.52
C GLY A 413 12.00 -1.00 22.99
N LEU A 414 11.83 0.12 23.71
CA LEU A 414 11.41 0.13 25.11
C LEU A 414 10.05 -0.55 25.30
N LEU A 415 9.04 -0.18 24.51
CA LEU A 415 7.68 -0.72 24.65
C LEU A 415 7.59 -2.22 24.31
N LEU A 416 8.39 -2.70 23.36
CA LEU A 416 8.38 -4.11 22.92
C LEU A 416 9.30 -5.02 23.73
N THR A 417 10.35 -4.47 24.35
CA THR A 417 11.28 -5.28 25.18
C THR A 417 10.66 -5.64 26.53
N ILE A 418 9.78 -4.78 27.06
CA ILE A 418 9.12 -5.03 28.35
C ILE A 418 8.00 -6.07 28.15
N PRO A 419 8.00 -7.18 28.91
CA PRO A 419 6.95 -8.19 28.83
C PRO A 419 5.54 -7.60 29.00
N PRO A 420 4.52 -8.09 28.27
CA PRO A 420 3.17 -7.49 28.25
C PRO A 420 2.54 -7.25 29.62
N LEU A 421 2.65 -8.21 30.54
CA LEU A 421 2.10 -8.07 31.89
C LEU A 421 2.75 -6.93 32.69
N ILE A 422 4.07 -6.76 32.54
CA ILE A 422 4.81 -5.70 33.22
C ILE A 422 4.43 -4.35 32.61
N SER A 423 4.40 -4.25 31.28
CA SER A 423 3.96 -3.04 30.57
C SER A 423 2.53 -2.64 30.93
N LEU A 424 1.62 -3.60 31.02
CA LEU A 424 0.23 -3.39 31.42
C LEU A 424 0.12 -2.78 32.82
N LEU A 425 0.86 -3.32 33.79
CA LEU A 425 0.89 -2.78 35.16
C LEU A 425 1.55 -1.39 35.19
N LEU A 426 2.69 -1.20 34.52
CA LEU A 426 3.40 0.07 34.50
C LEU A 426 2.57 1.18 33.86
N ILE A 427 1.98 0.94 32.69
CA ILE A 427 1.14 1.92 31.99
C ILE A 427 -0.10 2.22 32.85
N SER A 428 -0.72 1.21 33.47
CA SER A 428 -1.92 1.44 34.28
C SER A 428 -1.63 2.20 35.59
N LEU A 429 -0.50 1.94 36.24
CA LEU A 429 -0.06 2.70 37.41
C LEU A 429 0.34 4.13 37.04
N MET A 430 1.03 4.31 35.89
CA MET A 430 1.44 5.63 35.42
C MET A 430 0.22 6.49 35.09
N THR A 431 -0.74 5.93 34.38
CA THR A 431 -1.98 6.63 34.01
C THR A 431 -2.88 6.88 35.21
N TRP A 432 -2.95 5.96 36.18
CA TRP A 432 -3.59 6.22 37.46
C TRP A 432 -2.96 7.43 38.16
N LYS A 433 -1.63 7.48 38.26
CA LYS A 433 -0.93 8.57 38.94
C LYS A 433 -1.12 9.93 38.25
N ILE A 434 -1.16 9.95 36.92
CA ILE A 434 -1.29 11.19 36.13
C ILE A 434 -2.74 11.66 36.01
N ALA A 435 -3.67 10.73 35.76
CA ALA A 435 -5.04 11.04 35.33
C ALA A 435 -6.13 10.56 36.29
N GLY A 436 -5.75 9.97 37.43
CA GLY A 436 -6.67 9.53 38.48
C GLY A 436 -7.15 8.08 38.32
N GLN A 437 -7.84 7.60 39.35
CA GLN A 437 -8.24 6.19 39.48
C GLN A 437 -9.09 5.69 38.29
N GLY A 438 -10.03 6.50 37.82
CA GLY A 438 -10.91 6.11 36.71
C GLY A 438 -10.15 5.82 35.42
N VAL A 439 -9.13 6.63 35.09
CA VAL A 439 -8.31 6.45 33.88
C VAL A 439 -7.36 5.27 34.03
N GLY A 440 -6.81 5.04 35.22
CA GLY A 440 -5.98 3.86 35.49
C GLY A 440 -6.74 2.53 35.41
N ILE A 441 -8.00 2.50 35.85
CA ILE A 441 -8.87 1.31 35.67
C ILE A 441 -9.20 1.12 34.19
N TYR A 442 -9.53 2.20 33.49
CA TYR A 442 -9.79 2.15 32.05
C TYR A 442 -8.58 1.62 31.27
N SER A 443 -7.37 2.14 31.53
CA SER A 443 -6.15 1.70 30.86
C SER A 443 -5.87 0.22 31.10
N LEU A 444 -6.10 -0.25 32.34
CA LEU A 444 -5.91 -1.65 32.70
C LEU A 444 -6.84 -2.54 31.88
N LEU A 445 -8.14 -2.21 31.85
CA LEU A 445 -9.15 -2.98 31.10
C LEU A 445 -8.91 -2.93 29.59
N ALA A 446 -8.64 -1.74 29.04
CA ALA A 446 -8.40 -1.53 27.61
C ALA A 446 -7.17 -2.29 27.12
N LEU A 447 -6.04 -2.20 27.82
CA LEU A 447 -4.81 -2.90 27.46
C LEU A 447 -4.93 -4.40 27.65
N THR A 448 -5.66 -4.85 28.68
CA THR A 448 -5.99 -6.27 28.89
C THR A 448 -6.76 -6.80 27.68
N LEU A 449 -7.80 -6.08 27.25
CA LEU A 449 -8.61 -6.45 26.10
C LEU A 449 -7.78 -6.52 24.81
N ILE A 450 -6.95 -5.49 24.54
CA ILE A 450 -6.01 -5.47 23.40
C ILE A 450 -5.07 -6.69 23.42
N GLY A 451 -4.58 -7.06 24.61
CA GLY A 451 -3.72 -8.24 24.79
C GLY A 451 -4.44 -9.54 24.44
N PHE A 452 -5.66 -9.74 24.95
CA PHE A 452 -6.44 -10.97 24.71
C PHE A 452 -6.91 -11.13 23.26
N VAL A 453 -7.11 -10.04 22.52
CA VAL A 453 -7.44 -10.11 21.08
C VAL A 453 -6.19 -10.29 20.19
N GLY A 454 -4.99 -10.45 20.79
CA GLY A 454 -3.76 -10.71 20.05
C GLY A 454 -3.13 -9.48 19.37
N LEU A 455 -3.55 -8.27 19.75
CA LEU A 455 -3.09 -7.02 19.13
C LEU A 455 -2.03 -6.26 19.94
N TRP A 456 -1.41 -6.91 20.93
CA TRP A 456 -0.45 -6.24 21.83
C TRP A 456 0.71 -5.57 21.09
N GLU A 457 1.41 -6.32 20.23
CA GLU A 457 2.57 -5.79 19.50
C GLU A 457 2.15 -4.65 18.55
N ALA A 458 1.06 -4.85 17.80
CA ALA A 458 0.51 -3.84 16.91
C ALA A 458 0.13 -2.54 17.67
N ALA A 459 -0.46 -2.67 18.86
CA ALA A 459 -0.81 -1.55 19.72
C ALA A 459 0.42 -0.79 20.23
N MET A 460 1.47 -1.50 20.69
CA MET A 460 2.71 -0.87 21.15
C MET A 460 3.45 -0.15 20.01
N VAL A 461 3.44 -0.72 18.79
CA VAL A 461 4.00 -0.07 17.61
C VAL A 461 3.21 1.20 17.26
N SER A 462 1.88 1.15 17.22
CA SER A 462 1.04 2.33 17.00
C SER A 462 1.26 3.40 18.07
N LEU A 463 1.37 3.00 19.33
CA LEU A 463 1.66 3.91 20.43
C LEU A 463 3.04 4.57 20.25
N ALA A 464 4.06 3.83 19.85
CA ALA A 464 5.40 4.38 19.58
C ALA A 464 5.38 5.41 18.44
N LEU A 465 4.68 5.11 17.34
CA LEU A 465 4.53 6.01 16.19
C LEU A 465 3.85 7.32 16.59
N VAL A 466 2.75 7.24 17.35
CA VAL A 466 1.98 8.39 17.82
C VAL A 466 2.79 9.23 18.80
N ILE A 467 3.43 8.62 19.80
CA ILE A 467 4.27 9.34 20.76
C ILE A 467 5.41 10.06 20.04
N THR A 468 6.08 9.37 19.09
CA THR A 468 7.17 9.99 18.31
C THR A 468 6.64 11.18 17.52
N ALA A 469 5.53 11.04 16.80
CA ALA A 469 4.94 12.13 16.03
C ALA A 469 4.60 13.34 16.92
N VAL A 470 3.95 13.09 18.07
CA VAL A 470 3.54 14.12 19.03
C VAL A 470 4.74 14.85 19.62
N ILE A 471 5.84 14.16 19.95
CA ILE A 471 7.07 14.80 20.43
C ILE A 471 7.59 15.80 19.40
N PHE A 472 7.72 15.39 18.14
CA PHE A 472 8.18 16.30 17.08
C PHE A 472 7.19 17.42 16.79
N CYS A 473 5.88 17.14 16.86
CA CYS A 473 4.85 18.17 16.76
C CYS A 473 4.99 19.20 17.90
N ILE A 474 5.25 18.80 19.14
CA ILE A 474 5.47 19.73 20.25
C ILE A 474 6.72 20.57 20.03
N ILE A 475 7.83 19.94 19.66
CA ILE A 475 9.12 20.61 19.42
C ILE A 475 9.02 21.65 18.30
N ILE A 476 8.26 21.36 17.23
CA ILE A 476 8.15 22.25 16.06
C ILE A 476 6.96 23.22 16.22
N GLY A 477 5.83 22.72 16.68
CA GLY A 477 4.53 23.38 16.64
C GLY A 477 4.36 24.46 17.68
N ILE A 478 4.85 24.26 18.92
CA ILE A 478 4.77 25.32 19.94
C ILE A 478 5.62 26.53 19.54
N PRO A 479 6.91 26.39 19.13
CA PRO A 479 7.69 27.53 18.67
C PRO A 479 7.09 28.25 17.46
N LEU A 480 6.57 27.52 16.48
CA LEU A 480 5.90 28.14 15.31
C LEU A 480 4.60 28.83 15.70
N GLY A 481 3.84 28.27 16.64
CA GLY A 481 2.63 28.89 17.19
C GLY A 481 2.92 30.18 17.95
N VAL A 482 3.99 30.19 18.77
CA VAL A 482 4.50 31.40 19.43
C VAL A 482 4.93 32.45 18.39
N ALA A 483 5.63 32.03 17.32
CA ALA A 483 6.03 32.93 16.24
C ALA A 483 4.82 33.56 15.52
N CYS A 484 3.76 32.78 15.28
CA CYS A 484 2.49 33.28 14.74
C CYS A 484 1.80 34.28 15.69
N ALA A 485 1.78 33.99 17.00
CA ALA A 485 1.18 34.88 17.99
C ALA A 485 1.85 36.25 18.08
N ARG A 486 3.17 36.29 17.82
CA ARG A 486 3.96 37.52 17.93
C ARG A 486 3.89 38.41 16.69
N SER A 487 3.45 37.89 15.54
CA SER A 487 3.50 38.62 14.28
C SER A 487 2.32 38.28 13.39
N ASP A 488 1.37 39.21 13.28
CA ASP A 488 0.23 39.11 12.36
C ASP A 488 0.67 38.87 10.91
N ARG A 489 1.77 39.50 10.50
CA ARG A 489 2.34 39.31 9.16
C ARG A 489 2.87 37.89 8.97
N PHE A 490 3.57 37.35 9.95
CA PHE A 490 4.07 35.98 9.89
C PHE A 490 2.91 34.99 9.84
N GLU A 491 1.90 35.18 10.68
CA GLU A 491 0.69 34.35 10.68
C GLU A 491 -0.04 34.40 9.33
N GLN A 492 -0.24 35.58 8.75
CA GLN A 492 -0.91 35.75 7.46
C GLN A 492 -0.18 35.03 6.33
N VAL A 493 1.16 35.06 6.33
CA VAL A 493 1.99 34.36 5.32
C VAL A 493 2.02 32.85 5.55
N PHE A 494 1.99 32.41 6.81
CA PHE A 494 2.13 31.01 7.19
C PHE A 494 0.80 30.24 7.15
N ARG A 495 -0.33 30.92 7.34
CA ARG A 495 -1.68 30.33 7.36
C ARG A 495 -2.02 29.51 6.10
N PRO A 496 -1.77 29.97 4.86
CA PRO A 496 -2.03 29.15 3.66
C PRO A 496 -1.29 27.82 3.66
N LEU A 497 -0.08 27.76 4.22
CA LEU A 497 0.67 26.50 4.34
C LEU A 497 -0.01 25.55 5.33
N LEU A 498 -0.45 26.06 6.49
CA LEU A 498 -1.20 25.27 7.48
C LEU A 498 -2.53 24.76 6.95
N ASP A 499 -3.18 25.55 6.10
CA ASP A 499 -4.43 25.19 5.42
C ASP A 499 -4.16 24.08 4.39
N ALA A 500 -3.11 24.22 3.58
CA ALA A 500 -2.70 23.20 2.61
C ALA A 500 -2.35 21.86 3.29
N MET A 501 -1.63 21.89 4.43
CA MET A 501 -1.28 20.69 5.19
C MET A 501 -2.49 19.89 5.70
N GLN A 502 -3.63 20.55 5.95
CA GLN A 502 -4.85 19.90 6.44
C GLN A 502 -5.87 19.58 5.34
N THR A 503 -5.87 20.33 4.25
CA THR A 503 -6.90 20.24 3.20
C THR A 503 -6.46 19.41 2.01
N LEU A 504 -5.16 19.26 1.77
CA LEU A 504 -4.66 18.35 0.73
C LEU A 504 -4.99 16.90 1.14
N PRO A 505 -5.65 16.13 0.27
CA PRO A 505 -5.89 14.72 0.54
C PRO A 505 -4.58 14.01 0.81
N THR A 506 -4.53 13.21 1.89
CA THR A 506 -3.26 12.66 2.38
C THR A 506 -2.51 11.85 1.33
N PHE A 507 -3.24 11.10 0.50
CA PHE A 507 -2.67 10.32 -0.60
C PHE A 507 -1.86 11.14 -1.60
N VAL A 508 -2.21 12.41 -1.80
CA VAL A 508 -1.54 13.30 -2.76
C VAL A 508 -0.11 13.58 -2.31
N TYR A 509 0.11 13.85 -1.01
CA TYR A 509 1.45 14.14 -0.49
C TYR A 509 2.20 12.92 0.06
N LEU A 510 1.52 11.78 0.29
CA LEU A 510 2.19 10.54 0.67
C LEU A 510 3.17 10.05 -0.41
N VAL A 511 2.81 10.16 -1.69
CA VAL A 511 3.68 9.78 -2.81
C VAL A 511 5.03 10.52 -2.78
N PRO A 512 5.09 11.86 -2.77
CA PRO A 512 6.35 12.57 -2.68
C PRO A 512 7.07 12.35 -1.34
N VAL A 513 6.36 12.16 -0.22
CA VAL A 513 6.99 11.78 1.07
C VAL A 513 7.74 10.46 0.92
N VAL A 514 7.14 9.44 0.30
CA VAL A 514 7.80 8.16 0.05
C VAL A 514 8.98 8.32 -0.92
N MET A 515 8.84 9.14 -1.97
CA MET A 515 9.95 9.40 -2.90
C MET A 515 11.16 10.07 -2.24
N LEU A 516 10.93 11.00 -1.30
CA LEU A 516 11.99 11.75 -0.62
C LEU A 516 12.58 10.98 0.58
N PHE A 517 11.73 10.37 1.42
CA PHE A 517 12.12 9.74 2.68
C PHE A 517 12.28 8.21 2.59
N GLY A 518 11.81 7.57 1.51
CA GLY A 518 11.78 6.12 1.31
C GLY A 518 10.51 5.47 1.85
N ILE A 519 10.51 4.14 1.92
CA ILE A 519 9.43 3.35 2.54
C ILE A 519 9.79 3.01 3.99
N GLY A 520 8.78 2.88 4.85
CA GLY A 520 8.90 2.38 6.22
C GLY A 520 8.17 3.24 7.24
N GLU A 521 8.41 2.94 8.52
CA GLU A 521 7.76 3.60 9.65
C GLU A 521 8.02 5.11 9.72
N VAL A 522 9.26 5.54 9.47
CA VAL A 522 9.67 6.94 9.63
C VAL A 522 8.96 7.89 8.65
N PRO A 523 8.86 7.58 7.33
CA PRO A 523 7.98 8.31 6.41
C PRO A 523 6.53 8.40 6.90
N GLY A 524 6.00 7.34 7.52
CA GLY A 524 4.68 7.35 8.16
C GLY A 524 4.57 8.35 9.30
N VAL A 525 5.57 8.39 10.19
CA VAL A 525 5.66 9.39 11.27
C VAL A 525 5.75 10.80 10.69
N ILE A 526 6.51 11.02 9.61
CA ILE A 526 6.63 12.32 8.96
C ILE A 526 5.29 12.78 8.36
N ALA A 527 4.59 11.89 7.65
CA ALA A 527 3.25 12.18 7.13
C ALA A 527 2.26 12.50 8.26
N THR A 528 2.40 11.81 9.39
CA THR A 528 1.63 12.05 10.62
C THR A 528 1.93 13.41 11.22
N ILE A 529 3.22 13.81 11.30
CA ILE A 529 3.63 15.13 11.77
C ILE A 529 3.03 16.22 10.86
N ILE A 530 3.14 16.08 9.54
CA ILE A 530 2.59 17.06 8.59
C ILE A 530 1.08 17.27 8.83
N TYR A 531 0.35 16.20 9.07
CA TYR A 531 -1.09 16.26 9.30
C TYR A 531 -1.48 16.79 10.69
N ALA A 532 -0.74 16.39 11.74
CA ALA A 532 -1.07 16.69 13.13
C ALA A 532 -0.47 18.01 13.66
N LEU A 533 0.53 18.58 12.99
CA LEU A 533 1.21 19.82 13.41
C LEU A 533 0.32 21.08 13.39
N PRO A 534 -0.51 21.32 12.35
CA PRO A 534 -1.29 22.56 12.25
C PRO A 534 -2.23 22.90 13.42
N PRO A 535 -3.02 21.97 14.00
CA PRO A 535 -3.86 22.29 15.16
C PRO A 535 -3.03 22.79 16.34
N LEU A 536 -1.87 22.19 16.64
CA LEU A 536 -1.02 22.67 17.74
C LEU A 536 -0.54 24.11 17.52
N ILE A 537 -0.11 24.43 16.31
CA ILE A 537 0.33 25.79 15.95
C ILE A 537 -0.81 26.79 16.14
N ARG A 538 -2.02 26.44 15.68
CA ARG A 538 -3.21 27.30 15.77
C ARG A 538 -3.66 27.49 17.22
N PHE A 539 -3.74 26.43 18.02
CA PHE A 539 -4.12 26.52 19.43
C PHE A 539 -3.09 27.27 20.26
N THR A 540 -1.80 27.11 19.97
CA THR A 540 -0.73 27.89 20.61
C THR A 540 -0.84 29.37 20.26
N ASN A 541 -1.04 29.69 18.98
CA ASN A 541 -1.27 31.06 18.53
C ASN A 541 -2.48 31.70 19.23
N LEU A 542 -3.61 30.99 19.22
CA LEU A 542 -4.86 31.43 19.84
C LEU A 542 -4.70 31.64 21.34
N GLY A 543 -4.10 30.69 22.05
CA GLY A 543 -3.92 30.75 23.50
C GLY A 543 -3.12 31.98 23.93
N ILE A 544 -2.02 32.30 23.23
CA ILE A 544 -1.18 33.46 23.55
C ILE A 544 -1.91 34.78 23.25
N ARG A 545 -2.67 34.85 22.15
CA ARG A 545 -3.42 36.06 21.77
C ARG A 545 -4.66 36.31 22.64
N GLN A 546 -5.23 35.26 23.24
CA GLN A 546 -6.40 35.37 24.11
C GLN A 546 -6.07 35.77 25.55
N VAL A 547 -4.79 35.86 25.91
CA VAL A 547 -4.39 36.39 27.22
C VAL A 547 -4.87 37.83 27.35
N SER A 548 -5.60 38.12 28.43
CA SER A 548 -6.22 39.41 28.69
C SER A 548 -5.22 40.56 28.60
N THR A 549 -5.60 41.61 27.86
CA THR A 549 -4.74 42.77 27.62
C THR A 549 -4.39 43.49 28.92
N GLU A 550 -5.30 43.51 29.90
CA GLU A 550 -5.11 44.15 31.21
C GLU A 550 -3.96 43.50 32.00
N VAL A 551 -3.83 42.18 31.95
CA VAL A 551 -2.73 41.45 32.61
C VAL A 551 -1.39 41.73 31.92
N VAL A 552 -1.40 41.89 30.60
CA VAL A 552 -0.22 42.23 29.81
C VAL A 552 0.23 43.68 30.10
N GLU A 553 -0.71 44.62 30.12
CA GLU A 553 -0.46 46.04 30.47
C GLU A 553 0.04 46.19 31.91
N ALA A 554 -0.52 45.42 32.85
CA ALA A 554 -0.03 45.37 34.22
C ALA A 554 1.44 44.89 34.28
N ALA A 555 1.78 43.82 33.57
CA ALA A 555 3.17 43.33 33.50
C ALA A 555 4.14 44.37 32.90
N TYR A 556 3.71 45.12 31.88
CA TYR A 556 4.48 46.25 31.36
C TYR A 556 4.68 47.36 32.42
N ALA A 557 3.65 47.69 33.20
CA ALA A 557 3.73 48.70 34.25
C ALA A 557 4.71 48.30 35.38
N PHE A 558 4.88 47.00 35.65
CA PHE A 558 5.88 46.46 36.58
C PHE A 558 7.29 46.33 35.99
N GLY A 559 7.51 46.78 34.74
CA GLY A 559 8.83 46.82 34.10
C GLY A 559 9.26 45.53 33.41
N SER A 560 8.33 44.58 33.18
CA SER A 560 8.64 43.35 32.44
C SER A 560 8.95 43.64 30.97
N THR A 561 10.03 43.06 30.47
CA THR A 561 10.37 43.11 29.04
C THR A 561 9.41 42.25 28.21
N PRO A 562 9.25 42.47 26.88
CA PRO A 562 8.39 41.65 26.03
C PRO A 562 8.74 40.15 26.03
N ARG A 563 9.99 39.81 26.33
CA ARG A 563 10.42 38.41 26.48
C ARG A 563 9.96 37.85 27.83
N GLN A 564 10.08 38.60 28.91
CA GLN A 564 9.56 38.20 30.23
C GLN A 564 8.05 38.05 30.20
N ILE A 565 7.33 39.02 29.61
CA ILE A 565 5.86 38.93 29.45
C ILE A 565 5.46 37.66 28.70
N LEU A 566 6.16 37.31 27.62
CA LEU A 566 5.86 36.07 26.89
C LEU A 566 6.05 34.81 27.76
N TRP A 567 7.22 34.67 28.39
CA TRP A 567 7.59 33.43 29.08
C TRP A 567 6.99 33.30 30.49
N GLU A 568 6.78 34.41 31.18
CA GLU A 568 6.34 34.44 32.59
C GLU A 568 4.85 34.77 32.73
N VAL A 569 4.21 35.36 31.71
CA VAL A 569 2.79 35.75 31.77
C VAL A 569 1.97 35.05 30.69
N GLN A 570 2.28 35.28 29.41
CA GLN A 570 1.42 34.80 28.33
C GLN A 570 1.45 33.28 28.16
N ILE A 571 2.63 32.66 28.12
CA ILE A 571 2.74 31.20 27.96
C ILE A 571 2.07 30.48 29.13
N PRO A 572 2.34 30.80 30.41
CA PRO A 572 1.66 30.17 31.54
C PRO A 572 0.13 30.27 31.47
N LEU A 573 -0.41 31.45 31.13
CA LEU A 573 -1.85 31.64 30.99
C LEU A 573 -2.43 30.95 29.74
N ALA A 574 -1.63 30.72 28.71
CA ALA A 574 -2.01 30.02 27.48
C ALA A 574 -1.87 28.49 27.57
N ILE A 575 -1.25 27.94 28.62
CA ILE A 575 -1.02 26.49 28.78
C ILE A 575 -2.29 25.65 28.57
N PRO A 576 -3.47 25.99 29.14
CA PRO A 576 -4.68 25.19 28.93
C PRO A 576 -5.05 25.06 27.45
N THR A 577 -4.96 26.15 26.69
CA THR A 577 -5.24 26.17 25.24
C THR A 577 -4.16 25.44 24.45
N ILE A 578 -2.88 25.58 24.82
CA ILE A 578 -1.78 24.82 24.20
C ILE A 578 -1.98 23.32 24.42
N LEU A 579 -2.34 22.89 25.62
CA LEU A 579 -2.60 21.49 25.96
C LEU A 579 -3.84 20.95 25.24
N ALA A 580 -4.87 21.77 25.01
CA ALA A 580 -5.97 21.40 24.12
C ALA A 580 -5.47 21.17 22.67
N GLY A 581 -4.53 21.99 22.19
CA GLY A 581 -3.84 21.79 20.91
C GLY A 581 -3.02 20.49 20.85
N VAL A 582 -2.33 20.14 21.94
CA VAL A 582 -1.61 18.86 22.06
C VAL A 582 -2.60 17.70 22.01
N ASN A 583 -3.75 17.80 22.67
CA ASN A 583 -4.79 16.77 22.60
C ASN A 583 -5.29 16.55 21.17
N GLN A 584 -5.55 17.63 20.43
CA GLN A 584 -5.93 17.52 19.02
C GLN A 584 -4.82 16.85 18.19
N THR A 585 -3.56 17.21 18.44
CA THR A 585 -2.41 16.60 17.76
C THR A 585 -2.36 15.09 17.96
N VAL A 586 -2.59 14.62 19.19
CA VAL A 586 -2.65 13.20 19.53
C VAL A 586 -3.77 12.51 18.75
N LEU A 587 -4.97 13.09 18.74
CA LEU A 587 -6.13 12.53 18.03
C LEU A 587 -5.90 12.47 16.51
N PHE A 588 -5.36 13.52 15.89
CA PHE A 588 -5.01 13.52 14.47
C PHE A 588 -3.89 12.52 14.17
N ALA A 589 -2.90 12.38 15.06
CA ALA A 589 -1.83 11.40 14.87
C ALA A 589 -2.35 9.96 14.89
N LEU A 590 -3.31 9.66 15.77
CA LEU A 590 -3.98 8.36 15.82
C LEU A 590 -4.84 8.10 14.59
N GLY A 591 -5.66 9.07 14.16
CA GLY A 591 -6.47 8.93 12.95
C GLY A 591 -5.59 8.70 11.72
N MET A 592 -4.45 9.38 11.65
CA MET A 592 -3.48 9.24 10.57
C MET A 592 -2.74 7.90 10.58
N SER A 593 -2.76 7.14 11.68
CA SER A 593 -2.11 5.82 11.74
C SER A 593 -2.66 4.81 10.73
N VAL A 594 -3.98 4.83 10.45
CA VAL A 594 -4.61 3.95 9.44
C VAL A 594 -4.16 4.33 8.03
N ILE A 595 -4.17 5.62 7.73
CA ILE A 595 -3.78 6.12 6.41
C ILE A 595 -2.27 5.92 6.20
N ALA A 596 -1.45 6.09 7.24
CA ALA A 596 -0.02 5.81 7.20
C ALA A 596 0.26 4.33 6.91
N SER A 597 -0.58 3.42 7.40
CA SER A 597 -0.45 1.99 7.10
C SER A 597 -0.62 1.65 5.60
N MET A 598 -1.21 2.53 4.79
CA MET A 598 -1.28 2.36 3.33
C MET A 598 0.07 2.45 2.63
N ILE A 599 1.10 3.00 3.29
CA ILE A 599 2.50 2.95 2.85
C ILE A 599 3.32 1.93 3.65
N ALA A 600 2.67 0.83 4.07
CA ALA A 600 3.24 -0.29 4.81
C ALA A 600 3.79 0.06 6.20
N VAL A 601 3.20 1.05 6.87
CA VAL A 601 3.53 1.36 8.27
C VAL A 601 2.86 0.32 9.19
N PRO A 602 3.63 -0.42 10.01
CA PRO A 602 3.10 -1.43 10.92
C PRO A 602 2.28 -0.82 12.06
N GLY A 603 1.55 -1.67 12.77
CA GLY A 603 0.69 -1.30 13.90
C GLY A 603 -0.78 -1.63 13.65
N LEU A 604 -1.66 -1.12 14.49
CA LEU A 604 -3.10 -1.38 14.44
C LEU A 604 -3.74 -0.91 13.13
N GLY A 605 -3.25 0.20 12.55
CA GLY A 605 -3.72 0.70 11.26
C GLY A 605 -3.54 -0.33 10.14
N LEU A 606 -2.46 -1.11 10.19
CA LEU A 606 -2.19 -2.15 9.21
C LEU A 606 -3.13 -3.34 9.40
N THR A 607 -3.46 -3.68 10.65
CA THR A 607 -4.49 -4.70 10.94
C THR A 607 -5.85 -4.29 10.37
N VAL A 608 -6.24 -3.03 10.53
CA VAL A 608 -7.48 -2.50 9.94
C VAL A 608 -7.43 -2.57 8.41
N LEU A 609 -6.34 -2.09 7.82
CA LEU A 609 -6.19 -2.07 6.36
C LEU A 609 -6.17 -3.47 5.76
N GLN A 610 -5.54 -4.44 6.45
CA GLN A 610 -5.56 -5.84 6.05
C GLN A 610 -6.97 -6.42 6.15
N GLY A 611 -7.71 -6.15 7.23
CA GLY A 611 -9.10 -6.57 7.35
C GLY A 611 -9.97 -5.98 6.25
N VAL A 612 -9.81 -4.69 5.94
CA VAL A 612 -10.54 -4.03 4.84
C VAL A 612 -10.16 -4.62 3.48
N GLY A 613 -8.87 -4.75 3.19
CA GLY A 613 -8.38 -5.28 1.91
C GLY A 613 -8.76 -6.75 1.69
N ARG A 614 -8.88 -7.53 2.77
CA ARG A 614 -9.31 -8.94 2.73
C ARG A 614 -10.82 -9.13 2.91
N LEU A 615 -11.55 -8.05 3.12
CA LEU A 615 -12.98 -8.07 3.49
C LEU A 615 -13.26 -8.89 4.77
N ASP A 616 -12.24 -9.08 5.63
CA ASP A 616 -12.39 -9.63 6.96
C ASP A 616 -12.85 -8.52 7.90
N VAL A 617 -14.17 -8.37 7.99
CA VAL A 617 -14.85 -7.42 8.88
C VAL A 617 -14.46 -7.66 10.34
N GLY A 618 -14.21 -8.91 10.73
CA GLY A 618 -13.78 -9.26 12.09
C GLY A 618 -12.40 -8.69 12.41
N MET A 619 -11.41 -8.94 11.54
CA MET A 619 -10.06 -8.38 11.67
C MET A 619 -10.07 -6.85 11.62
N ALA A 620 -10.84 -6.26 10.70
CA ALA A 620 -10.98 -4.81 10.59
C ALA A 620 -11.60 -4.21 11.86
N ALA A 621 -12.63 -4.84 12.41
CA ALA A 621 -13.30 -4.42 13.65
C ALA A 621 -12.39 -4.56 14.87
N VAL A 622 -11.64 -5.67 14.99
CA VAL A 622 -10.71 -5.91 16.10
C VAL A 622 -9.54 -4.91 16.06
N GLY A 623 -8.98 -4.65 14.87
CA GLY A 623 -7.98 -3.59 14.66
C GLY A 623 -8.53 -2.21 15.02
N GLY A 624 -9.74 -1.89 14.54
CA GLY A 624 -10.41 -0.60 14.78
C GLY A 624 -10.72 -0.39 16.26
N LEU A 625 -11.18 -1.43 16.95
CA LEU A 625 -11.40 -1.42 18.40
C LEU A 625 -10.09 -1.11 19.14
N GLY A 626 -8.98 -1.74 18.75
CA GLY A 626 -7.66 -1.44 19.31
C GLY A 626 -7.28 0.03 19.18
N ILE A 627 -7.53 0.63 18.01
CA ILE A 627 -7.25 2.06 17.76
C ILE A 627 -8.12 2.94 18.65
N VAL A 628 -9.43 2.66 18.74
CA VAL A 628 -10.36 3.42 19.58
C VAL A 628 -9.98 3.35 21.05
N LEU A 629 -9.61 2.16 21.54
CA LEU A 629 -9.21 1.95 22.93
C LEU A 629 -7.95 2.76 23.29
N LEU A 630 -6.94 2.74 22.41
CA LEU A 630 -5.74 3.58 22.56
C LEU A 630 -6.06 5.07 22.43
N ALA A 631 -6.96 5.45 21.54
CA ALA A 631 -7.33 6.84 21.34
C ALA A 631 -7.99 7.44 22.59
N ILE A 632 -8.95 6.73 23.18
CA ILE A 632 -9.59 7.13 24.43
C ILE A 632 -8.56 7.15 25.57
N LEU A 633 -7.64 6.18 25.63
CA LEU A 633 -6.58 6.17 26.63
C LEU A 633 -5.73 7.44 26.57
N LEU A 634 -5.25 7.78 25.38
CA LEU A 634 -4.39 8.95 25.17
C LEU A 634 -5.14 10.27 25.39
N ASP A 635 -6.37 10.39 24.90
CA ASP A 635 -7.23 11.56 25.13
C ASP A 635 -7.46 11.82 26.63
N ARG A 636 -7.75 10.77 27.41
CA ARG A 636 -7.95 10.89 28.86
C ARG A 636 -6.69 11.34 29.59
N ILE A 637 -5.52 10.83 29.20
CA ILE A 637 -4.23 11.25 29.77
C ILE A 637 -3.99 12.72 29.46
N THR A 638 -4.15 13.15 28.20
CA THR A 638 -3.86 14.53 27.81
C THR A 638 -4.84 15.53 28.44
N GLN A 639 -6.14 15.21 28.53
CA GLN A 639 -7.12 16.05 29.21
C GLN A 639 -6.84 16.21 30.72
N ALA A 640 -6.38 15.15 31.39
CA ALA A 640 -6.07 15.22 32.81
C ALA A 640 -4.87 16.14 33.10
N ILE A 641 -3.84 16.11 32.24
CA ILE A 641 -2.70 17.04 32.31
C ILE A 641 -3.17 18.49 32.12
N GLY A 642 -4.17 18.72 31.27
CA GLY A 642 -4.80 20.03 31.06
C GLY A 642 -5.49 20.60 32.31
N LYS A 643 -6.21 19.76 33.06
CA LYS A 643 -6.97 20.18 34.26
C LYS A 643 -6.12 20.37 35.51
N ALA A 644 -4.96 19.72 35.61
CA ALA A 644 -4.09 19.84 36.78
C ALA A 644 -3.39 21.22 36.87
N ASN A 645 -3.41 22.02 35.80
CA ASN A 645 -2.77 23.34 35.70
C ASN A 645 -3.75 24.51 35.60
N SER A 646 -5.06 24.25 35.73
CA SER A 646 -6.14 25.25 35.86
C SER A 646 -6.64 25.28 37.29
#